data_AF-A0A2P2KZ94-F1
#
_entry.id   AF-A0A2P2KZ94-F1
#
_cell.length_a   1.000
_cell.length_b   1.000
_cell.length_c   1.000
_cell.angle_alpha   90.00
_cell.angle_beta   90.00
_cell.angle_gamma   90.00
#
_symmetry.space_group_name_H-M   'P 1'
#
loop_
_entity.id
_entity.type
_entity.pdbx_description
1 polymer ?
#
loop_
_entity_poly.entity_id
_entity_poly.type
_entity_poly.pdbx_seq_one_letter_code
_entity_poly.pdbx_strand_id
1 'polypeptide(L)'
;MSSLATRANPLISSVPHFLTWRGLGFRTICSGRLGFITSDSDHQPAAGSKVLEVFKEEFEIGSRLVSLETGKIARFANGSVVLGIGETNVLSTVTASRGDGARDFLPLTVDYQEKQFAQGLIPNTYMRREGAPKERELLCGRLIDRPIRPLFPAGFYHEVQVMASVLSSDGVYDPDVMAANATSAALMLSDIPWGGPIGMIRIGRVCGKFIVNPTMDELSLSDLNLVYACTKDKTLMVDVQAHEISEKDLEAGLRLAHPEAVKYLEPQVRLAAKAGKVKKDYKLSMVTDRTLDKVRNLAEADIQAVFTDSSYGKFERGEALDNITHEVKRTLEEEGDEESLKVLPKAIDTVRKQVICKRIIAEGFRVDGRHLDEVRPLYCEAGNFPALHGSSLFSRGDTQVLCTVTLGAPGDAQRLQSLVGPATKRFMVHYSFPPFSINEVGKRVGLNRREVGHGTLAEKALLAVLPPEDDFPYTVRVNSEVMASDGSTSMATVCGGSMALMDAGIPLREHVAAVSVGLVSEVDPSTGTIKDYRILTDILGLEDHSGDMDFKIAGTRKGVTAIQLDIKPAGIPLDIICECLEPALIGRLQILNHMEREINAPRIQDVRYAPQLATLKYNNEMIRRLIGPLGSLKRKIEEQTGARISVGDGTLTIIAKNQAVMEKVQEKIDYIIGREIVVGGVYKGTISSIKEYGAFVEFNGGQQGLLHISELSHEPVSKVSDVVTLGQQLSLMCIGQDMRGNIKLSLKAILPRPVSETSNVARDSIPVIEEMPAIVANKQEMQKPTVVELEVSRSVIKPSTSSSAAIVIRSAAECDEEEKSAGLSQGNKSTPKTSQASKRVSKQKINSPENDDRDSKVPSSSLASHTFKGTCLSPAVHLRTAVQYDEEEISSGSSEVSKNALKGLQSSKRDRKRKTSPPKKDDSELVNSFMGILTHVAGQNDGEDSGSLPQGSKSISKTLRASKRVCKRKGNLPQNDDPNSVPTLTPSSPAVQFRSAMLCDKEEAPDCLRHDSESISETSMKQDCVSAKNLKLGTKVTAKVYQIRALGLVLDLGGGVRGMYRFEGNGKREFEVGDKLRVKCASFSSKGIPVMSLVDDE
;
A
#
# COMPACT_ATOMS: atom_id res chain seq x y z
N MET A 1 44.22 -25.64 -11.92
CA MET A 1 45.42 -26.50 -11.81
C MET A 1 45.40 -27.23 -10.46
N SER A 2 46.36 -28.11 -10.20
CA SER A 2 46.49 -28.89 -8.96
C SER A 2 46.89 -28.01 -7.75
N SER A 3 46.93 -28.44 -6.47
CA SER A 3 46.96 -29.77 -5.83
C SER A 3 46.57 -29.67 -4.33
N LEU A 4 46.66 -30.79 -3.58
CA LEU A 4 46.58 -30.95 -2.11
C LEU A 4 45.17 -31.01 -1.49
N ALA A 5 44.92 -31.74 -0.38
CA ALA A 5 45.54 -32.96 0.16
C ALA A 5 44.62 -33.53 1.27
N THR A 6 44.49 -34.85 1.36
CA THR A 6 43.63 -35.52 2.35
C THR A 6 44.09 -35.39 3.81
N ARG A 7 43.14 -35.22 4.73
CA ARG A 7 43.21 -35.85 6.07
C ARG A 7 41.82 -36.26 6.54
N ALA A 8 41.66 -37.56 6.83
CA ALA A 8 40.53 -38.12 7.57
C ALA A 8 41.07 -38.73 8.88
N ASN A 9 40.19 -38.98 9.85
CA ASN A 9 40.50 -39.88 10.96
C ASN A 9 39.22 -40.60 11.44
N PRO A 10 39.27 -41.89 11.84
CA PRO A 10 38.08 -42.72 12.08
C PRO A 10 37.80 -43.00 13.57
N LEU A 11 36.64 -43.61 13.85
CA LEU A 11 36.37 -44.62 14.91
C LEU A 11 35.02 -45.28 14.56
N ILE A 12 34.98 -46.54 14.11
CA ILE A 12 34.70 -47.76 14.91
C ILE A 12 33.36 -47.67 15.68
N SER A 13 32.25 -48.38 15.39
CA SER A 13 31.93 -49.72 14.82
C SER A 13 31.82 -50.88 15.82
N SER A 14 30.59 -51.33 16.11
CA SER A 14 30.27 -52.67 16.64
C SER A 14 28.82 -53.06 16.29
N VAL A 15 28.52 -54.36 16.21
CA VAL A 15 27.35 -54.97 15.53
C VAL A 15 26.90 -56.22 16.34
N PRO A 16 25.59 -56.44 16.58
CA PRO A 16 24.80 -57.44 15.81
C PRO A 16 23.29 -57.09 15.70
N HIS A 17 22.41 -57.97 15.17
CA HIS A 17 22.26 -58.60 13.82
C HIS A 17 21.01 -59.52 13.86
N PHE A 18 20.58 -60.09 12.72
CA PHE A 18 19.30 -60.82 12.49
C PHE A 18 18.04 -59.91 12.51
N LEU A 19 16.97 -60.14 11.72
CA LEU A 19 16.62 -61.24 10.80
C LEU A 19 16.47 -60.77 9.32
N THR A 20 16.13 -61.69 8.41
CA THR A 20 16.21 -61.53 6.94
C THR A 20 14.90 -61.84 6.20
N TRP A 21 14.62 -61.17 5.06
CA TRP A 21 14.52 -61.86 3.75
C TRP A 21 14.41 -60.94 2.51
N ARG A 22 14.90 -61.50 1.39
CA ARG A 22 14.61 -61.34 -0.07
C ARG A 22 13.66 -60.20 -0.52
N GLY A 23 13.90 -59.52 -1.65
CA GLY A 23 14.98 -59.69 -2.65
C GLY A 23 14.73 -58.90 -3.96
N LEU A 24 15.61 -59.10 -4.94
CA LEU A 24 15.79 -58.30 -6.19
C LEU A 24 16.29 -56.85 -5.96
N GLY A 25 17.22 -56.30 -6.75
CA GLY A 25 18.05 -56.97 -7.75
C GLY A 25 18.47 -56.11 -8.95
N PHE A 26 19.30 -55.08 -8.75
CA PHE A 26 19.97 -54.38 -9.86
C PHE A 26 21.49 -54.40 -9.70
N ARG A 27 22.20 -54.78 -10.78
CA ARG A 27 23.67 -54.83 -10.83
C ARG A 27 24.22 -53.50 -11.35
N THR A 28 25.12 -52.89 -10.58
CA THR A 28 26.11 -51.96 -11.13
C THR A 28 27.16 -52.76 -11.90
N ILE A 29 27.56 -52.30 -13.09
CA ILE A 29 28.81 -52.72 -13.74
C ILE A 29 29.55 -51.47 -14.21
N CYS A 30 30.65 -51.15 -13.55
CA CYS A 30 31.67 -50.28 -14.10
C CYS A 30 32.76 -51.16 -14.72
N SER A 31 33.12 -50.90 -15.98
CA SER A 31 34.44 -51.23 -16.50
C SER A 31 34.74 -50.29 -17.67
N GLY A 32 35.92 -49.68 -17.67
CA GLY A 32 36.31 -48.70 -18.67
C GLY A 32 37.30 -49.27 -19.69
N ARG A 33 37.38 -48.62 -20.85
CA ARG A 33 38.58 -48.63 -21.68
C ARG A 33 38.85 -47.22 -22.20
N LEU A 34 40.08 -46.77 -22.00
CA LEU A 34 40.61 -45.60 -22.71
C LEU A 34 40.97 -46.05 -24.13
N GLY A 35 40.52 -45.30 -25.14
CA GLY A 35 40.80 -45.60 -26.54
C GLY A 35 40.70 -44.34 -27.38
N PHE A 36 41.84 -43.81 -27.82
CA PHE A 36 41.87 -42.82 -28.88
C PHE A 36 41.52 -43.52 -30.20
N ILE A 37 40.52 -43.01 -30.91
CA ILE A 37 40.25 -43.31 -32.32
C ILE A 37 40.09 -41.97 -33.04
N THR A 38 40.75 -41.85 -34.18
CA THR A 38 40.75 -40.66 -35.04
C THR A 38 39.76 -40.81 -36.20
N SER A 39 39.47 -39.67 -36.86
CA SER A 39 38.92 -39.54 -38.23
C SER A 39 37.55 -40.17 -38.54
N ASP A 40 36.62 -39.30 -38.89
CA ASP A 40 35.53 -39.44 -39.88
C ASP A 40 34.81 -40.79 -40.01
N SER A 41 33.60 -40.84 -39.45
CA SER A 41 32.51 -41.66 -40.00
C SER A 41 31.20 -40.87 -39.93
N ASP A 42 30.56 -40.68 -41.08
CA ASP A 42 29.34 -39.86 -41.22
C ASP A 42 28.12 -40.55 -40.57
N HIS A 43 27.82 -40.16 -39.33
CA HIS A 43 26.81 -40.79 -38.51
C HIS A 43 25.43 -40.13 -38.71
N GLN A 44 24.68 -40.59 -39.72
CA GLN A 44 23.26 -40.23 -39.83
C GLN A 44 22.51 -40.60 -38.54
N PRO A 45 21.77 -39.66 -37.91
CA PRO A 45 21.06 -39.92 -36.67
C PRO A 45 19.88 -40.88 -36.90
N ALA A 46 19.75 -41.90 -36.05
CA ALA A 46 18.69 -42.88 -36.16
C ALA A 46 17.30 -42.24 -36.05
N ALA A 47 16.38 -42.63 -36.93
CA ALA A 47 15.04 -42.05 -37.03
C ALA A 47 14.24 -42.19 -35.71
N GLY A 48 14.23 -41.11 -34.93
CA GLY A 48 13.60 -41.06 -33.60
C GLY A 48 14.32 -40.13 -32.62
N SER A 49 15.64 -39.95 -32.74
CA SER A 49 16.41 -39.05 -31.87
C SER A 49 16.19 -37.58 -32.23
N LYS A 50 15.15 -36.95 -31.66
CA LYS A 50 14.97 -35.50 -31.71
C LYS A 50 16.05 -34.81 -30.87
N VAL A 51 17.17 -34.46 -31.50
CA VAL A 51 18.14 -33.51 -30.95
C VAL A 51 17.40 -32.22 -30.59
N LEU A 52 17.67 -31.68 -29.40
CA LEU A 52 17.20 -30.36 -29.01
C LEU A 52 18.21 -29.34 -29.52
N GLU A 53 17.89 -28.68 -30.62
CA GLU A 53 18.61 -27.48 -31.03
C GLU A 53 18.44 -26.40 -29.97
N VAL A 54 19.56 -25.78 -29.59
CA VAL A 54 19.62 -24.74 -28.56
C VAL A 54 20.32 -23.53 -29.15
N PHE A 55 19.62 -22.41 -29.18
CA PHE A 55 20.15 -21.14 -29.68
C PHE A 55 20.46 -20.26 -28.47
N LYS A 56 21.71 -19.78 -28.37
CA LYS A 56 22.18 -18.94 -27.27
C LYS A 56 22.80 -17.65 -27.81
N GLU A 57 22.51 -16.54 -27.14
CA GLU A 57 23.24 -15.29 -27.23
C GLU A 57 23.83 -14.95 -25.85
N GLU A 58 25.04 -14.39 -25.83
CA GLU A 58 25.71 -13.89 -24.62
C GLU A 58 26.24 -12.47 -24.89
N PHE A 59 26.11 -11.58 -23.91
CA PHE A 59 26.47 -10.17 -24.03
C PHE A 59 26.64 -9.54 -22.63
N GLU A 60 27.31 -8.39 -22.55
CA GLU A 60 27.55 -7.67 -21.29
C GLU A 60 26.64 -6.46 -21.14
N ILE A 61 26.14 -6.23 -19.92
CA ILE A 61 25.35 -5.06 -19.51
C ILE A 61 25.97 -4.51 -18.22
N GLY A 62 26.35 -3.23 -18.21
CA GLY A 62 27.23 -2.71 -17.16
C GLY A 62 28.51 -3.53 -17.06
N SER A 63 28.65 -4.31 -15.98
CA SER A 63 29.76 -5.25 -15.72
C SER A 63 29.29 -6.72 -15.57
N ARG A 64 28.06 -7.03 -15.97
CA ARG A 64 27.43 -8.35 -15.78
C ARG A 64 27.26 -9.06 -17.13
N LEU A 65 27.68 -10.32 -17.20
CA LEU A 65 27.41 -11.20 -18.35
C LEU A 65 25.95 -11.67 -18.30
N VAL A 66 25.22 -11.44 -19.39
CA VAL A 66 23.83 -11.83 -19.60
C VAL A 66 23.76 -12.89 -20.69
N SER A 67 22.89 -13.88 -20.51
CA SER A 67 22.62 -14.90 -21.52
C SER A 67 21.13 -15.01 -21.86
N LEU A 68 20.82 -15.32 -23.12
CA LEU A 68 19.48 -15.64 -23.61
C LEU A 68 19.53 -17.01 -24.31
N GLU A 69 18.71 -17.98 -23.86
CA GLU A 69 18.62 -19.34 -24.41
C GLU A 69 17.21 -19.64 -24.95
N THR A 70 17.10 -20.24 -26.14
CA THR A 70 15.82 -20.76 -26.69
C THR A 70 16.00 -22.10 -27.41
N GLY A 71 14.89 -22.68 -27.92
CA GLY A 71 14.82 -23.98 -28.59
C GLY A 71 14.65 -25.19 -27.67
N LYS A 72 15.21 -25.16 -26.46
CA LYS A 72 15.22 -26.29 -25.51
C LYS A 72 13.94 -26.44 -24.69
N ILE A 73 13.45 -25.36 -24.09
CA ILE A 73 12.35 -25.35 -23.10
C ILE A 73 11.09 -24.74 -23.72
N ALA A 74 9.91 -25.20 -23.27
CA ALA A 74 8.59 -24.64 -23.62
C ALA A 74 8.23 -24.53 -25.12
N ARG A 75 8.87 -25.33 -25.99
CA ARG A 75 8.75 -25.36 -27.47
C ARG A 75 7.36 -25.26 -28.11
N PHE A 76 6.28 -25.55 -27.38
CA PHE A 76 4.89 -25.43 -27.88
C PHE A 76 4.31 -24.01 -27.73
N ALA A 77 4.97 -23.10 -27.01
CA ALA A 77 4.60 -21.69 -26.94
C ALA A 77 4.76 -20.99 -28.30
N ASN A 78 4.10 -19.84 -28.48
CA ASN A 78 4.34 -18.99 -29.63
C ASN A 78 5.79 -18.46 -29.61
N GLY A 79 6.31 -18.07 -28.45
CA GLY A 79 7.74 -17.87 -28.21
C GLY A 79 8.15 -18.21 -26.77
N SER A 80 9.43 -18.49 -26.54
CA SER A 80 9.95 -18.85 -25.22
C SER A 80 11.46 -18.57 -25.09
N VAL A 81 11.89 -18.00 -23.98
CA VAL A 81 13.31 -17.68 -23.69
C VAL A 81 13.62 -17.91 -22.21
N VAL A 82 14.78 -18.47 -21.91
CA VAL A 82 15.40 -18.38 -20.58
C VAL A 82 16.45 -17.28 -20.62
N LEU A 83 16.38 -16.33 -19.68
CA LEU A 83 17.42 -15.33 -19.44
C LEU A 83 18.16 -15.67 -18.14
N GLY A 84 19.48 -15.81 -18.23
CA GLY A 84 20.35 -16.14 -17.09
C GLY A 84 21.38 -15.03 -16.80
N ILE A 85 21.54 -14.69 -15.52
CA ILE A 85 22.59 -13.81 -14.96
C ILE A 85 23.08 -14.48 -13.66
N GLY A 86 24.35 -14.89 -13.63
CA GLY A 86 24.86 -15.74 -12.54
C GLY A 86 24.07 -17.04 -12.42
N GLU A 87 23.72 -17.44 -11.20
CA GLU A 87 22.88 -18.63 -10.94
C GLU A 87 21.37 -18.30 -10.98
N THR A 88 20.99 -17.04 -11.14
CA THR A 88 19.58 -16.64 -11.32
C THR A 88 19.16 -16.84 -12.78
N ASN A 89 18.05 -17.56 -13.00
CA ASN A 89 17.51 -17.89 -14.32
C ASN A 89 15.99 -17.69 -14.36
N VAL A 90 15.49 -17.01 -15.39
CA VAL A 90 14.06 -16.72 -15.58
C VAL A 90 13.60 -17.21 -16.94
N LEU A 91 12.58 -18.08 -16.96
CA LEU A 91 11.86 -18.47 -18.17
C LEU A 91 10.73 -17.47 -18.41
N SER A 92 10.64 -16.92 -19.62
CA SER A 92 9.40 -16.31 -20.13
C SER A 92 8.87 -17.08 -21.33
N THR A 93 7.56 -17.26 -21.38
CA THR A 93 6.84 -17.90 -22.49
C THR A 93 5.65 -17.04 -22.89
N VAL A 94 5.42 -16.89 -24.19
CA VAL A 94 4.30 -16.13 -24.75
C VAL A 94 3.43 -17.01 -25.64
N THR A 95 2.11 -16.87 -25.51
CA THR A 95 1.11 -17.60 -26.30
C THR A 95 0.00 -16.68 -26.76
N ALA A 96 -0.58 -16.97 -27.94
CA ALA A 96 -1.72 -16.25 -28.49
C ALA A 96 -2.89 -17.19 -28.82
N SER A 97 -4.13 -16.74 -28.60
CA SER A 97 -5.33 -17.46 -28.99
C SER A 97 -5.44 -17.61 -30.51
N ARG A 98 -5.93 -18.77 -30.97
CA ARG A 98 -6.10 -19.07 -32.41
C ARG A 98 -7.34 -18.47 -33.06
N GLY A 99 -8.30 -17.99 -32.27
CA GLY A 99 -9.58 -17.47 -32.75
C GLY A 99 -9.69 -15.95 -32.68
N ASP A 100 -10.63 -15.42 -33.44
CA ASP A 100 -11.02 -14.01 -33.43
C ASP A 100 -12.00 -13.79 -32.29
N GLY A 101 -11.57 -13.08 -31.24
CA GLY A 101 -12.44 -12.69 -30.14
C GLY A 101 -13.24 -11.44 -30.49
N ALA A 102 -14.56 -11.49 -30.37
CA ALA A 102 -15.41 -10.30 -30.37
C ALA A 102 -15.18 -9.52 -29.05
N ARG A 103 -14.11 -8.72 -29.01
CA ARG A 103 -13.68 -7.90 -27.88
C ARG A 103 -13.15 -6.57 -28.38
N ASP A 104 -13.35 -5.51 -27.60
CA ASP A 104 -12.98 -4.15 -27.97
C ASP A 104 -11.65 -3.65 -27.38
N PHE A 105 -10.95 -4.52 -26.64
CA PHE A 105 -9.70 -4.22 -25.96
C PHE A 105 -8.68 -5.35 -26.14
N LEU A 106 -7.38 -5.03 -26.05
CA LEU A 106 -6.29 -6.00 -26.07
C LEU A 106 -6.31 -6.88 -24.80
N PRO A 107 -6.65 -8.18 -24.88
CA PRO A 107 -6.69 -9.09 -23.75
C PRO A 107 -5.29 -9.69 -23.52
N LEU A 108 -4.32 -8.82 -23.29
CA LEU A 108 -2.99 -9.19 -22.80
C LEU A 108 -3.06 -9.47 -21.29
N THR A 109 -2.68 -10.68 -20.90
CA THR A 109 -2.50 -11.11 -19.50
C THR A 109 -1.04 -11.45 -19.26
N VAL A 110 -0.41 -10.76 -18.31
CA VAL A 110 0.96 -11.06 -17.86
C VAL A 110 0.93 -11.65 -16.45
N ASP A 111 1.46 -12.86 -16.30
CA ASP A 111 1.61 -13.56 -15.03
C ASP A 111 3.08 -13.83 -14.74
N TYR A 112 3.60 -13.34 -13.61
CA TYR A 112 4.94 -13.61 -13.11
C TYR A 112 4.86 -14.45 -11.84
N GLN A 113 5.76 -15.43 -11.66
CA GLN A 113 5.67 -16.44 -10.59
C GLN A 113 7.02 -16.71 -9.90
N GLU A 114 7.02 -16.60 -8.57
CA GLU A 114 8.15 -16.89 -7.66
C GLU A 114 7.92 -18.21 -6.91
N LYS A 115 8.30 -19.30 -7.58
CA LYS A 115 8.19 -20.67 -7.09
C LYS A 115 9.34 -20.98 -6.12
N GLN A 116 9.04 -21.58 -4.98
CA GLN A 116 9.99 -21.70 -3.87
C GLN A 116 11.12 -22.71 -4.18
N PHE A 117 10.90 -23.63 -5.13
CA PHE A 117 11.96 -24.51 -5.63
C PHE A 117 13.12 -23.77 -6.28
N ALA A 118 12.96 -22.50 -6.71
CA ALA A 118 14.04 -21.71 -7.29
C ALA A 118 15.21 -21.48 -6.30
N GLN A 119 14.95 -21.60 -5.00
CA GLN A 119 15.93 -21.59 -3.91
C GLN A 119 16.02 -22.96 -3.19
N GLY A 120 15.47 -24.03 -3.78
CA GLY A 120 15.40 -25.36 -3.17
C GLY A 120 14.42 -25.49 -1.99
N LEU A 121 13.54 -24.49 -1.78
CA LEU A 121 12.65 -24.43 -0.62
C LEU A 121 11.26 -25.04 -0.88
N ILE A 122 10.67 -25.65 0.14
CA ILE A 122 9.27 -26.11 0.14
C ILE A 122 8.39 -24.96 0.66
N PRO A 123 7.29 -24.57 -0.04
CA PRO A 123 6.42 -23.48 0.40
C PRO A 123 5.91 -23.65 1.84
N ASN A 124 5.94 -22.56 2.62
CA ASN A 124 5.43 -22.59 4.01
C ASN A 124 3.91 -22.41 4.12
N THR A 125 3.16 -22.76 3.06
CA THR A 125 1.69 -22.80 3.06
C THR A 125 1.20 -24.12 3.68
N TYR A 126 -0.04 -24.14 4.16
CA TYR A 126 -0.67 -25.36 4.71
C TYR A 126 -0.65 -26.55 3.72
N MET A 127 -0.78 -26.27 2.42
CA MET A 127 -0.78 -27.28 1.36
C MET A 127 0.63 -27.59 0.80
N ARG A 128 1.70 -26.99 1.34
CA ARG A 128 3.10 -27.11 0.84
C ARG A 128 3.26 -26.82 -0.66
N ARG A 129 2.45 -25.88 -1.16
CA ARG A 129 2.35 -25.48 -2.57
C ARG A 129 2.15 -23.96 -2.67
N GLU A 130 2.62 -23.36 -3.75
CA GLU A 130 2.30 -21.99 -4.15
C GLU A 130 0.77 -21.77 -4.18
N GLY A 131 0.32 -20.61 -3.71
CA GLY A 131 -1.09 -20.28 -3.50
C GLY A 131 -1.65 -19.31 -4.55
N ALA A 132 -2.49 -18.37 -4.09
CA ALA A 132 -2.83 -17.20 -4.89
C ALA A 132 -1.60 -16.28 -5.06
N PRO A 133 -1.52 -15.49 -6.15
CA PRO A 133 -0.39 -14.58 -6.39
C PRO A 133 -0.16 -13.59 -5.24
N LYS A 134 1.11 -13.42 -4.86
CA LYS A 134 1.60 -12.49 -3.83
C LYS A 134 1.62 -11.05 -4.37
N GLU A 135 1.69 -10.07 -3.46
CA GLU A 135 1.82 -8.64 -3.80
C GLU A 135 2.91 -8.38 -4.85
N ARG A 136 4.14 -8.84 -4.59
CA ARG A 136 5.27 -8.71 -5.52
C ARG A 136 5.05 -9.42 -6.85
N GLU A 137 4.37 -10.58 -6.88
CA GLU A 137 4.11 -11.29 -8.14
C GLU A 137 3.16 -10.49 -9.05
N LEU A 138 2.15 -9.84 -8.47
CA LEU A 138 1.26 -8.92 -9.19
C LEU A 138 1.98 -7.64 -9.67
N LEU A 139 2.91 -7.13 -8.86
CA LEU A 139 3.72 -5.94 -9.19
C LEU A 139 4.71 -6.22 -10.33
N CYS A 140 5.47 -7.33 -10.28
CA CYS A 140 6.36 -7.73 -11.38
C CYS A 140 5.57 -8.03 -12.67
N GLY A 141 4.40 -8.65 -12.56
CA GLY A 141 3.48 -8.80 -13.71
C GLY A 141 3.08 -7.46 -14.34
N ARG A 142 2.81 -6.43 -13.52
CA ARG A 142 2.56 -5.05 -14.00
C ARG A 142 3.82 -4.40 -14.58
N LEU A 143 4.98 -4.60 -13.97
CA LEU A 143 6.27 -4.05 -14.44
C LEU A 143 6.57 -4.50 -15.87
N ILE A 144 6.25 -5.76 -16.21
CA ILE A 144 6.40 -6.35 -17.54
C ILE A 144 5.28 -5.87 -18.49
N ASP A 145 4.02 -5.83 -18.03
CA ASP A 145 2.85 -5.44 -18.86
C ASP A 145 2.94 -4.01 -19.40
N ARG A 146 3.35 -3.06 -18.55
CA ARG A 146 3.38 -1.61 -18.85
C ARG A 146 4.17 -1.26 -20.13
N PRO A 147 5.45 -1.65 -20.32
CA PRO A 147 6.20 -1.31 -21.53
C PRO A 147 5.88 -2.17 -22.75
N ILE A 148 5.36 -3.40 -22.60
CA ILE A 148 5.06 -4.26 -23.78
C ILE A 148 3.70 -3.94 -24.40
N ARG A 149 2.73 -3.47 -23.61
CA ARG A 149 1.34 -3.23 -24.04
C ARG A 149 1.20 -2.16 -25.16
N PRO A 150 1.89 -1.00 -25.13
CA PRO A 150 1.81 0.02 -26.19
C PRO A 150 2.38 -0.40 -27.54
N LEU A 151 3.14 -1.51 -27.59
CA LEU A 151 3.83 -2.00 -28.79
C LEU A 151 3.03 -3.08 -29.55
N PHE A 152 1.82 -3.43 -29.10
CA PHE A 152 0.90 -4.23 -29.91
C PHE A 152 0.19 -3.32 -30.94
N PRO A 153 -0.04 -3.77 -32.18
CA PRO A 153 -0.74 -2.96 -33.18
C PRO A 153 -2.15 -2.52 -32.73
N ALA A 154 -2.56 -1.32 -33.15
CA ALA A 154 -3.94 -0.87 -32.98
C ALA A 154 -4.92 -1.88 -33.62
N GLY A 155 -6.07 -2.10 -32.97
CA GLY A 155 -7.07 -3.09 -33.42
C GLY A 155 -6.68 -4.56 -33.21
N PHE A 156 -5.53 -4.88 -32.59
CA PHE A 156 -5.15 -6.25 -32.25
C PHE A 156 -5.84 -6.71 -30.96
N TYR A 157 -6.85 -7.57 -31.09
CA TYR A 157 -7.71 -8.02 -29.96
C TYR A 157 -7.65 -9.51 -29.65
N HIS A 158 -6.63 -10.23 -30.15
CA HIS A 158 -6.41 -11.64 -29.80
C HIS A 158 -5.89 -11.76 -28.37
N GLU A 159 -6.34 -12.78 -27.64
CA GLU A 159 -5.91 -13.01 -26.26
C GLU A 159 -4.45 -13.47 -26.26
N VAL A 160 -3.60 -12.74 -25.53
CA VAL A 160 -2.16 -13.03 -25.40
C VAL A 160 -1.86 -13.28 -23.93
N GLN A 161 -1.26 -14.43 -23.63
CA GLN A 161 -0.75 -14.73 -22.30
C GLN A 161 0.78 -14.69 -22.31
N VAL A 162 1.35 -13.96 -21.36
CA VAL A 162 2.76 -14.00 -20.99
C VAL A 162 2.86 -14.71 -19.65
N MET A 163 3.68 -15.74 -19.56
CA MET A 163 4.03 -16.38 -18.30
C MET A 163 5.53 -16.27 -18.06
N ALA A 164 5.92 -15.49 -17.05
CA ALA A 164 7.27 -15.46 -16.50
C ALA A 164 7.36 -16.36 -15.26
N SER A 165 8.44 -17.11 -15.13
CA SER A 165 8.70 -17.98 -13.98
C SER A 165 10.20 -18.02 -13.67
N VAL A 166 10.54 -17.70 -12.43
CA VAL A 166 11.90 -17.90 -11.92
C VAL A 166 12.16 -19.41 -11.83
N LEU A 167 13.24 -19.87 -12.47
CA LEU A 167 13.66 -21.27 -12.48
C LEU A 167 14.65 -21.57 -11.35
N SER A 168 15.60 -20.67 -11.15
CA SER A 168 16.59 -20.67 -10.07
C SER A 168 16.90 -19.24 -9.63
N SER A 169 17.26 -19.05 -8.37
CA SER A 169 17.88 -17.81 -7.90
C SER A 169 18.79 -18.07 -6.70
N ASP A 170 19.95 -17.44 -6.73
CA ASP A 170 20.91 -17.32 -5.63
C ASP A 170 20.53 -16.21 -4.62
N GLY A 171 19.54 -15.39 -4.95
CA GLY A 171 19.15 -14.20 -4.17
C GLY A 171 20.04 -12.97 -4.43
N VAL A 172 21.07 -13.07 -5.26
CA VAL A 172 22.03 -11.99 -5.53
C VAL A 172 21.45 -10.94 -6.47
N TYR A 173 20.67 -11.36 -7.46
CA TYR A 173 20.05 -10.48 -8.47
C TYR A 173 18.52 -10.52 -8.37
N ASP A 174 17.87 -9.40 -8.69
CA ASP A 174 16.41 -9.35 -8.80
C ASP A 174 15.96 -9.92 -10.17
N PRO A 175 15.14 -11.00 -10.18
CA PRO A 175 14.61 -11.57 -11.41
C PRO A 175 13.55 -10.72 -12.15
N ASP A 176 13.10 -9.58 -11.64
CA ASP A 176 12.01 -8.80 -12.25
C ASP A 176 12.39 -8.13 -13.58
N VAL A 177 13.53 -7.43 -13.64
CA VAL A 177 14.11 -6.87 -14.86
C VAL A 177 14.50 -7.98 -15.85
N MET A 178 14.96 -9.12 -15.34
CA MET A 178 15.28 -10.30 -16.15
C MET A 178 14.01 -10.87 -16.83
N ALA A 179 12.89 -10.92 -16.11
CA ALA A 179 11.61 -11.37 -16.64
C ALA A 179 11.08 -10.46 -17.78
N ALA A 180 11.28 -9.15 -17.69
CA ALA A 180 10.88 -8.22 -18.74
C ALA A 180 11.70 -8.41 -20.03
N ASN A 181 13.03 -8.46 -19.93
CA ASN A 181 13.90 -8.69 -21.09
C ASN A 181 13.69 -10.08 -21.72
N ALA A 182 13.49 -11.12 -20.90
CA ALA A 182 13.13 -12.47 -21.37
C ALA A 182 11.78 -12.48 -22.12
N THR A 183 10.80 -11.70 -21.64
CA THR A 183 9.49 -11.53 -22.29
C THR A 183 9.61 -10.83 -23.64
N SER A 184 10.38 -9.75 -23.71
CA SER A 184 10.68 -9.07 -24.97
C SER A 184 11.32 -10.03 -26.00
N ALA A 185 12.34 -10.79 -25.58
CA ALA A 185 12.99 -11.78 -26.43
C ALA A 185 12.03 -12.88 -26.90
N ALA A 186 11.12 -13.34 -26.03
CA ALA A 186 10.09 -14.32 -26.37
C ALA A 186 9.02 -13.76 -27.35
N LEU A 187 8.63 -12.49 -27.22
CA LEU A 187 7.74 -11.82 -28.19
C LEU A 187 8.43 -11.65 -29.56
N MET A 188 9.72 -11.30 -29.59
CA MET A 188 10.50 -11.22 -30.82
C MET A 188 10.55 -12.56 -31.56
N LEU A 189 10.83 -13.66 -30.86
CA LEU A 189 10.84 -15.02 -31.41
C LEU A 189 9.46 -15.53 -31.85
N SER A 190 8.38 -14.96 -31.34
CA SER A 190 7.02 -15.43 -31.62
C SER A 190 6.51 -15.04 -33.02
N ASP A 191 5.47 -15.72 -33.49
CA ASP A 191 4.67 -15.37 -34.66
C ASP A 191 3.70 -14.20 -34.42
N ILE A 192 3.68 -13.62 -33.22
CA ILE A 192 2.78 -12.52 -32.82
C ILE A 192 3.34 -11.18 -33.33
N PRO A 193 2.52 -10.31 -33.97
CA PRO A 193 2.91 -8.97 -34.40
C PRO A 193 3.06 -8.06 -33.18
N TRP A 194 4.27 -7.52 -33.01
CA TRP A 194 4.64 -6.70 -31.85
C TRP A 194 5.85 -5.83 -32.21
N GLY A 195 5.77 -4.52 -31.95
CA GLY A 195 6.69 -3.47 -32.40
C GLY A 195 7.92 -3.25 -31.51
N GLY A 196 8.40 -4.30 -30.83
CA GLY A 196 9.65 -4.25 -30.06
C GLY A 196 10.92 -4.51 -30.91
N PRO A 197 12.05 -4.89 -30.29
CA PRO A 197 12.21 -5.25 -28.88
C PRO A 197 12.17 -4.05 -27.91
N ILE A 198 12.09 -4.36 -26.62
CA ILE A 198 12.38 -3.43 -25.52
C ILE A 198 13.64 -3.85 -24.77
N GLY A 199 14.31 -2.88 -24.17
CA GLY A 199 15.32 -3.09 -23.14
C GLY A 199 14.82 -2.57 -21.81
N MET A 200 15.11 -3.29 -20.72
CA MET A 200 14.83 -2.83 -19.35
C MET A 200 16.06 -3.01 -18.46
N ILE A 201 16.33 -2.06 -17.56
CA ILE A 201 17.39 -2.14 -16.55
C ILE A 201 16.92 -1.60 -15.20
N ARG A 202 17.72 -1.87 -14.16
CA ARG A 202 17.70 -1.15 -12.88
C ARG A 202 18.96 -0.29 -12.76
N ILE A 203 18.82 0.95 -12.28
CA ILE A 203 19.90 1.82 -11.83
C ILE A 203 19.80 1.99 -10.33
N GLY A 204 20.89 1.68 -9.62
CA GLY A 204 21.14 2.12 -8.23
C GLY A 204 22.05 3.34 -8.20
N ARG A 205 22.16 4.00 -7.04
CA ARG A 205 23.12 5.06 -6.75
C ARG A 205 23.66 4.90 -5.33
N VAL A 206 24.96 4.65 -5.20
CA VAL A 206 25.65 4.46 -3.91
C VAL A 206 26.75 5.52 -3.80
N CYS A 207 26.73 6.33 -2.74
CA CYS A 207 27.66 7.45 -2.54
C CYS A 207 27.78 8.36 -3.78
N GLY A 208 26.64 8.71 -4.38
CA GLY A 208 26.56 9.54 -5.60
C GLY A 208 26.90 8.83 -6.92
N LYS A 209 27.43 7.60 -6.90
CA LYS A 209 27.84 6.86 -8.10
C LYS A 209 26.74 5.91 -8.56
N PHE A 210 26.34 6.00 -9.83
CA PHE A 210 25.35 5.10 -10.42
C PHE A 210 25.90 3.69 -10.65
N ILE A 211 25.06 2.68 -10.46
CA ILE A 211 25.36 1.25 -10.67
C ILE A 211 24.28 0.67 -11.59
N VAL A 212 24.70 0.04 -12.69
CA VAL A 212 23.81 -0.62 -13.66
C VAL A 212 23.55 -2.06 -13.22
N ASN A 213 22.27 -2.44 -13.14
CA ASN A 213 21.78 -3.74 -12.65
C ASN A 213 22.47 -4.16 -11.32
N PRO A 214 22.27 -3.38 -10.24
CA PRO A 214 22.87 -3.66 -8.94
C PRO A 214 22.39 -4.99 -8.35
N THR A 215 23.24 -5.64 -7.57
CA THR A 215 22.85 -6.76 -6.70
C THR A 215 21.88 -6.31 -5.60
N MET A 216 21.24 -7.25 -4.91
CA MET A 216 20.38 -6.93 -3.76
C MET A 216 21.15 -6.23 -2.63
N ASP A 217 22.42 -6.58 -2.43
CA ASP A 217 23.30 -5.92 -1.43
C ASP A 217 23.65 -4.49 -1.87
N GLU A 218 24.07 -4.30 -3.12
CA GLU A 218 24.36 -2.98 -3.72
C GLU A 218 23.11 -2.08 -3.67
N LEU A 219 21.93 -2.64 -3.91
CA LEU A 219 20.63 -1.95 -3.87
C LEU A 219 20.19 -1.62 -2.44
N SER A 220 20.60 -2.41 -1.43
CA SER A 220 20.29 -2.13 -0.01
C SER A 220 21.04 -0.91 0.55
N LEU A 221 22.17 -0.56 -0.07
CA LEU A 221 22.99 0.62 0.24
C LEU A 221 22.68 1.82 -0.67
N SER A 222 21.67 1.70 -1.53
CA SER A 222 21.37 2.63 -2.60
C SER A 222 20.34 3.67 -2.19
N ASP A 223 20.59 4.96 -2.48
CA ASP A 223 19.60 6.02 -2.28
C ASP A 223 18.60 6.16 -3.45
N LEU A 224 18.80 5.37 -4.51
CA LEU A 224 17.98 5.29 -5.72
C LEU A 224 17.66 3.84 -6.10
N ASN A 225 16.43 3.58 -6.54
CA ASN A 225 16.02 2.38 -7.25
C ASN A 225 15.17 2.83 -8.45
N LEU A 226 15.85 3.08 -9.57
CA LEU A 226 15.23 3.46 -10.86
C LEU A 226 15.14 2.22 -11.74
N VAL A 227 13.92 1.78 -12.08
CA VAL A 227 13.69 0.83 -13.18
C VAL A 227 13.28 1.62 -14.43
N TYR A 228 13.99 1.38 -15.52
CA TYR A 228 13.85 2.11 -16.79
C TYR A 228 13.65 1.13 -17.94
N ALA A 229 12.71 1.41 -18.85
CA ALA A 229 12.50 0.64 -20.07
C ALA A 229 12.24 1.51 -21.31
N CYS A 230 12.79 1.10 -22.46
CA CYS A 230 12.78 1.85 -23.72
C CYS A 230 12.78 0.98 -24.98
N THR A 231 12.46 1.61 -26.12
CA THR A 231 12.86 1.17 -27.47
C THR A 231 14.31 1.62 -27.76
N LYS A 232 14.71 1.71 -29.04
CA LYS A 232 16.00 2.26 -29.47
C LYS A 232 16.14 3.78 -29.22
N ASP A 233 15.03 4.49 -29.20
CA ASP A 233 14.93 5.95 -29.36
C ASP A 233 13.97 6.62 -28.37
N LYS A 234 13.08 5.84 -27.73
CA LYS A 234 11.98 6.36 -26.91
C LYS A 234 11.86 5.63 -25.57
N THR A 235 11.61 6.40 -24.51
CA THR A 235 11.19 5.87 -23.20
C THR A 235 9.81 5.23 -23.32
N LEU A 236 9.59 4.10 -22.63
CA LEU A 236 8.29 3.42 -22.55
C LEU A 236 7.73 3.38 -21.13
N MET A 237 8.60 3.19 -20.13
CA MET A 237 8.19 3.07 -18.74
C MET A 237 9.32 3.48 -17.80
N VAL A 238 8.96 4.20 -16.74
CA VAL A 238 9.82 4.48 -15.58
C VAL A 238 9.07 4.13 -14.31
N ASP A 239 9.79 3.58 -13.34
CA ASP A 239 9.36 3.38 -11.95
C ASP A 239 10.55 3.72 -11.04
N VAL A 240 10.37 4.64 -10.08
CA VAL A 240 11.42 5.06 -9.15
C VAL A 240 10.95 4.93 -7.71
N GLN A 241 11.87 4.50 -6.86
CA GLN A 241 11.86 4.72 -5.42
C GLN A 241 13.20 5.38 -5.03
N ALA A 242 13.19 6.43 -4.21
CA ALA A 242 14.40 7.15 -3.84
C ALA A 242 14.30 7.82 -2.47
N HIS A 243 15.45 8.12 -1.86
CA HIS A 243 15.56 8.84 -0.59
C HIS A 243 15.83 10.34 -0.82
N GLU A 244 14.83 11.05 -1.34
CA GLU A 244 14.88 12.50 -1.63
C GLU A 244 15.95 12.88 -2.68
N ILE A 245 15.99 12.18 -3.83
CA ILE A 245 16.94 12.47 -4.92
C ILE A 245 16.59 13.77 -5.65
N SER A 246 17.59 14.60 -5.97
CA SER A 246 17.36 15.84 -6.74
C SER A 246 16.91 15.54 -8.18
N GLU A 247 16.08 16.41 -8.74
CA GLU A 247 15.61 16.32 -10.13
C GLU A 247 16.76 16.27 -11.14
N LYS A 248 17.86 17.00 -10.87
CA LYS A 248 19.09 16.99 -11.69
C LYS A 248 19.84 15.65 -11.64
N ASP A 249 19.99 15.06 -10.46
CA ASP A 249 20.63 13.74 -10.34
C ASP A 249 19.76 12.64 -10.96
N LEU A 250 18.44 12.75 -10.83
CA LEU A 250 17.48 11.86 -11.45
C LEU A 250 17.55 11.95 -12.98
N GLU A 251 17.65 13.15 -13.56
CA GLU A 251 17.90 13.32 -15.00
C GLU A 251 19.21 12.65 -15.42
N ALA A 252 20.30 12.83 -14.68
CA ALA A 252 21.58 12.17 -14.97
C ALA A 252 21.46 10.64 -14.92
N GLY A 253 20.71 10.10 -13.95
CA GLY A 253 20.39 8.67 -13.85
C GLY A 253 19.57 8.15 -15.04
N LEU A 254 18.57 8.92 -15.51
CA LEU A 254 17.76 8.60 -16.68
C LEU A 254 18.57 8.65 -17.99
N ARG A 255 19.43 9.67 -18.15
CA ARG A 255 20.32 9.81 -19.32
C ARG A 255 21.41 8.74 -19.38
N LEU A 256 21.86 8.22 -18.23
CA LEU A 256 22.68 7.00 -18.17
C LEU A 256 21.86 5.74 -18.48
N ALA A 257 20.60 5.68 -18.04
CA ALA A 257 19.80 4.47 -18.15
C ALA A 257 19.45 4.09 -19.60
N HIS A 258 19.13 5.07 -20.44
CA HIS A 258 18.73 4.83 -21.82
C HIS A 258 19.77 4.07 -22.67
N PRO A 259 21.03 4.53 -22.82
CA PRO A 259 22.03 3.81 -23.63
C PRO A 259 22.38 2.42 -23.08
N GLU A 260 22.32 2.22 -21.76
CA GLU A 260 22.55 0.90 -21.15
C GLU A 260 21.37 -0.07 -21.41
N ALA A 261 20.13 0.42 -21.40
CA ALA A 261 18.96 -0.39 -21.75
C ALA A 261 18.94 -0.75 -23.24
N VAL A 262 19.34 0.16 -24.13
CA VAL A 262 19.41 -0.07 -25.59
C VAL A 262 20.34 -1.24 -25.98
N LYS A 263 21.35 -1.57 -25.15
CA LYS A 263 22.23 -2.74 -25.37
C LYS A 263 21.49 -4.09 -25.39
N TYR A 264 20.32 -4.20 -24.74
CA TYR A 264 19.50 -5.41 -24.79
C TYR A 264 18.84 -5.66 -26.14
N LEU A 265 18.73 -4.65 -27.02
CA LEU A 265 17.92 -4.77 -28.24
C LEU A 265 18.60 -5.65 -29.31
N GLU A 266 19.90 -5.44 -29.56
CA GLU A 266 20.61 -6.15 -30.63
C GLU A 266 20.70 -7.67 -30.38
N PRO A 267 21.07 -8.18 -29.18
CA PRO A 267 21.07 -9.62 -28.90
C PRO A 267 19.70 -10.28 -29.11
N GLN A 268 18.60 -9.58 -28.79
CA GLN A 268 17.25 -10.08 -29.05
C GLN A 268 16.95 -10.19 -30.54
N VAL A 269 17.36 -9.20 -31.34
CA VAL A 269 17.24 -9.25 -32.81
C VAL A 269 18.09 -10.38 -33.40
N ARG A 270 19.33 -10.57 -32.93
CA ARG A 270 20.20 -11.68 -33.38
C ARG A 270 19.63 -13.05 -33.02
N LEU A 271 19.06 -13.22 -31.83
CA LEU A 271 18.38 -14.46 -31.43
C LEU A 271 17.12 -14.71 -32.27
N ALA A 272 16.33 -13.65 -32.53
CA ALA A 272 15.15 -13.73 -33.39
C ALA A 272 15.49 -14.04 -34.86
N ALA A 273 16.59 -13.53 -35.39
CA ALA A 273 17.08 -13.87 -36.72
C ALA A 273 17.56 -15.34 -36.84
N LYS A 274 18.00 -15.95 -35.74
CA LYS A 274 18.45 -17.36 -35.69
C LYS A 274 17.32 -18.36 -35.48
N ALA A 275 16.32 -18.03 -34.65
CA ALA A 275 15.33 -19.00 -34.15
C ALA A 275 13.88 -18.47 -34.12
N GLY A 276 13.62 -17.28 -34.66
CA GLY A 276 12.31 -16.65 -34.65
C GLY A 276 11.35 -17.23 -35.69
N LYS A 277 10.06 -17.18 -35.37
CA LYS A 277 8.98 -17.57 -36.29
C LYS A 277 8.64 -16.41 -37.21
N VAL A 278 8.22 -16.74 -38.43
CA VAL A 278 7.62 -15.77 -39.35
C VAL A 278 6.40 -15.15 -38.67
N LYS A 279 6.32 -13.81 -38.67
CA LYS A 279 5.17 -13.09 -38.12
C LYS A 279 3.93 -13.45 -38.94
N LYS A 280 2.86 -13.83 -38.24
CA LYS A 280 1.58 -14.20 -38.85
C LYS A 280 0.78 -12.94 -39.13
N ASP A 281 0.09 -12.89 -40.28
CA ASP A 281 -0.93 -11.88 -40.53
C ASP A 281 -2.14 -12.08 -39.60
N TYR A 282 -2.56 -11.00 -38.96
CA TYR A 282 -3.73 -10.94 -38.09
C TYR A 282 -4.68 -9.85 -38.56
N LYS A 283 -5.99 -10.09 -38.45
CA LYS A 283 -7.03 -9.14 -38.85
C LYS A 283 -7.18 -8.05 -37.79
N LEU A 284 -6.60 -6.89 -38.04
CA LEU A 284 -6.76 -5.72 -37.17
C LEU A 284 -8.17 -5.13 -37.28
N SER A 285 -8.81 -4.88 -36.15
CA SER A 285 -10.11 -4.21 -36.07
C SER A 285 -9.91 -2.70 -35.95
N MET A 286 -9.77 -2.05 -37.11
CA MET A 286 -9.63 -0.59 -37.23
C MET A 286 -10.97 0.06 -37.59
N VAL A 287 -11.13 1.33 -37.23
CA VAL A 287 -12.18 2.21 -37.79
C VAL A 287 -11.75 2.60 -39.21
N THR A 288 -12.66 2.57 -40.18
CA THR A 288 -12.36 3.05 -41.54
C THR A 288 -12.38 4.58 -41.59
N ASP A 289 -11.47 5.22 -42.35
CA ASP A 289 -11.38 6.69 -42.43
C ASP A 289 -12.73 7.31 -42.83
N ARG A 290 -13.43 6.69 -43.78
CA ARG A 290 -14.80 7.07 -44.19
C ARG A 290 -15.79 7.10 -43.01
N THR A 291 -15.73 6.12 -42.11
CA THR A 291 -16.58 6.07 -40.92
C THR A 291 -16.16 7.13 -39.90
N LEU A 292 -14.85 7.30 -39.69
CA LEU A 292 -14.33 8.31 -38.77
C LEU A 292 -14.67 9.73 -39.21
N ASP A 293 -14.51 10.04 -40.50
CA ASP A 293 -14.87 11.33 -41.10
C ASP A 293 -16.37 11.58 -41.02
N LYS A 294 -17.20 10.57 -41.28
CA LYS A 294 -18.66 10.65 -41.15
C LYS A 294 -19.08 10.94 -39.70
N VAL A 295 -18.53 10.21 -38.72
CA VAL A 295 -18.79 10.44 -37.29
C VAL A 295 -18.26 11.80 -36.84
N ARG A 296 -17.09 12.25 -37.34
CA ARG A 296 -16.55 13.59 -37.06
C ARG A 296 -17.51 14.68 -37.56
N ASN A 297 -17.98 14.58 -38.80
CA ASN A 297 -18.91 15.55 -39.39
C ASN A 297 -20.26 15.65 -38.65
N LEU A 298 -20.69 14.58 -37.97
CA LEU A 298 -21.92 14.55 -37.18
C LEU A 298 -21.74 14.96 -35.71
N ALA A 299 -20.51 14.99 -35.18
CA ALA A 299 -20.27 15.09 -33.73
C ALA A 299 -19.24 16.15 -33.29
N GLU A 300 -18.30 16.56 -34.15
CA GLU A 300 -17.15 17.37 -33.74
C GLU A 300 -17.56 18.74 -33.18
N ALA A 301 -18.55 19.41 -33.78
CA ALA A 301 -19.01 20.72 -33.33
C ALA A 301 -19.66 20.68 -31.94
N ASP A 302 -20.53 19.69 -31.68
CA ASP A 302 -21.22 19.56 -30.39
C ASP A 302 -20.26 19.07 -29.29
N ILE A 303 -19.35 18.16 -29.62
CA ILE A 303 -18.26 17.72 -28.72
C ILE A 303 -17.34 18.91 -28.39
N GLN A 304 -17.03 19.77 -29.36
CA GLN A 304 -16.27 21.00 -29.13
C GLN A 304 -17.03 21.96 -28.21
N ALA A 305 -18.33 22.20 -28.42
CA ALA A 305 -19.14 23.04 -27.55
C ALA A 305 -19.13 22.54 -26.09
N VAL A 306 -19.35 21.23 -25.86
CA VAL A 306 -19.32 20.59 -24.53
C VAL A 306 -17.94 20.63 -23.87
N PHE A 307 -16.84 20.61 -24.64
CA PHE A 307 -15.48 20.75 -24.09
C PHE A 307 -15.00 22.19 -23.95
N THR A 308 -15.60 23.15 -24.67
CA THR A 308 -15.30 24.59 -24.53
C THR A 308 -15.95 25.18 -23.29
N ASP A 309 -17.17 24.75 -22.94
CA ASP A 309 -17.89 25.20 -21.75
C ASP A 309 -17.32 24.57 -20.46
N SER A 310 -16.66 25.38 -19.65
CA SER A 310 -16.06 24.96 -18.37
C SER A 310 -17.08 24.84 -17.22
N SER A 311 -18.36 25.18 -17.43
CA SER A 311 -19.40 25.04 -16.40
C SER A 311 -19.81 23.59 -16.13
N TYR A 312 -19.59 22.68 -17.09
CA TYR A 312 -19.91 21.27 -16.94
C TYR A 312 -19.05 20.60 -15.86
N GLY A 313 -19.68 20.07 -14.81
CA GLY A 313 -19.09 19.11 -13.88
C GLY A 313 -18.76 17.78 -14.58
N LYS A 314 -18.03 16.90 -13.89
CA LYS A 314 -17.60 15.60 -14.44
C LYS A 314 -18.75 14.77 -15.02
N PHE A 315 -19.83 14.60 -14.25
CA PHE A 315 -20.97 13.76 -14.63
C PHE A 315 -21.84 14.40 -15.71
N GLU A 316 -22.04 15.72 -15.64
CA GLU A 316 -22.85 16.49 -16.59
C GLU A 316 -22.19 16.51 -17.99
N ARG A 317 -20.85 16.64 -18.04
CA ARG A 317 -20.06 16.48 -19.27
C ARG A 317 -20.21 15.07 -19.84
N GLY A 318 -20.26 14.04 -18.99
CA GLY A 318 -20.51 12.66 -19.41
C GLY A 318 -21.89 12.49 -20.05
N GLU A 319 -22.94 12.95 -19.38
CA GLU A 319 -24.32 12.91 -19.89
C GLU A 319 -24.47 13.69 -21.20
N ALA A 320 -23.85 14.87 -21.34
CA ALA A 320 -23.85 15.64 -22.57
C ALA A 320 -23.18 14.88 -23.74
N LEU A 321 -21.98 14.32 -23.52
CA LEU A 321 -21.26 13.54 -24.53
C LEU A 321 -21.98 12.24 -24.93
N ASP A 322 -22.67 11.59 -24.00
CA ASP A 322 -23.41 10.37 -24.27
C ASP A 322 -24.76 10.66 -24.96
N ASN A 323 -25.39 11.80 -24.68
CA ASN A 323 -26.53 12.31 -25.47
C ASN A 323 -26.13 12.59 -26.94
N ILE A 324 -24.97 13.22 -27.19
CA ILE A 324 -24.43 13.38 -28.56
C ILE A 324 -24.19 12.00 -29.20
N THR A 325 -23.66 11.04 -28.43
CA THR A 325 -23.42 9.67 -28.91
C THR A 325 -24.71 8.96 -29.28
N HIS A 326 -25.80 9.19 -28.54
CA HIS A 326 -27.14 8.69 -28.86
C HIS A 326 -27.77 9.35 -30.09
N GLU A 327 -27.53 10.65 -30.31
CA GLU A 327 -28.00 11.37 -31.50
C GLU A 327 -27.32 10.83 -32.77
N VAL A 328 -25.98 10.78 -32.79
CA VAL A 328 -25.20 10.22 -33.92
C VAL A 328 -25.59 8.76 -34.17
N LYS A 329 -25.85 7.98 -33.12
CA LYS A 329 -26.36 6.60 -33.25
C LYS A 329 -27.73 6.56 -33.95
N ARG A 330 -28.66 7.47 -33.61
CA ARG A 330 -29.97 7.55 -34.27
C ARG A 330 -29.82 7.88 -35.76
N THR A 331 -29.00 8.87 -36.12
CA THR A 331 -28.75 9.21 -37.53
C THR A 331 -28.22 8.01 -38.32
N LEU A 332 -27.26 7.27 -37.77
CA LEU A 332 -26.70 6.08 -38.42
C LEU A 332 -27.69 4.91 -38.49
N GLU A 333 -28.62 4.78 -37.53
CA GLU A 333 -29.72 3.80 -37.58
C GLU A 333 -30.78 4.17 -38.64
N GLU A 334 -31.10 5.45 -38.79
CA GLU A 334 -32.03 5.97 -39.82
C GLU A 334 -31.44 5.84 -41.24
N GLU A 335 -30.12 5.98 -41.39
CA GLU A 335 -29.40 5.73 -42.65
C GLU A 335 -29.13 4.24 -42.94
N GLY A 336 -29.35 3.34 -41.97
CA GLY A 336 -29.07 1.91 -42.09
C GLY A 336 -27.57 1.55 -42.12
N ASP A 337 -26.71 2.39 -41.55
CA ASP A 337 -25.24 2.22 -41.58
C ASP A 337 -24.75 1.22 -40.51
N GLU A 338 -25.00 -0.06 -40.80
CA GLU A 338 -24.58 -1.20 -40.01
C GLU A 338 -23.04 -1.32 -39.84
N GLU A 339 -22.21 -0.66 -40.65
CA GLU A 339 -20.75 -0.66 -40.49
C GLU A 339 -20.35 0.35 -39.42
N SER A 340 -20.75 1.61 -39.59
CA SER A 340 -20.45 2.69 -38.64
C SER A 340 -21.00 2.39 -37.25
N LEU A 341 -22.20 1.84 -37.14
CA LEU A 341 -22.82 1.47 -35.85
C LEU A 341 -22.00 0.46 -35.04
N LYS A 342 -21.27 -0.45 -35.68
CA LYS A 342 -20.45 -1.48 -35.01
C LYS A 342 -19.17 -0.92 -34.40
N VAL A 343 -18.69 0.22 -34.89
CA VAL A 343 -17.45 0.88 -34.42
C VAL A 343 -17.69 2.24 -33.78
N LEU A 344 -18.94 2.73 -33.75
CA LEU A 344 -19.32 4.06 -33.28
C LEU A 344 -18.70 4.47 -31.93
N PRO A 345 -18.65 3.62 -30.88
CA PRO A 345 -18.01 4.02 -29.61
C PRO A 345 -16.53 4.38 -29.76
N LYS A 346 -15.80 3.66 -30.63
CA LYS A 346 -14.37 3.91 -30.89
C LYS A 346 -14.17 5.12 -31.80
N ALA A 347 -15.05 5.32 -32.78
CA ALA A 347 -15.04 6.50 -33.63
C ALA A 347 -15.31 7.78 -32.81
N ILE A 348 -16.32 7.75 -31.93
CA ILE A 348 -16.63 8.85 -31.01
C ILE A 348 -15.48 9.10 -30.03
N ASP A 349 -14.89 8.07 -29.41
CA ASP A 349 -13.73 8.26 -28.52
C ASP A 349 -12.51 8.85 -29.25
N THR A 350 -12.30 8.46 -30.52
CA THR A 350 -11.27 9.05 -31.39
C THR A 350 -11.55 10.54 -31.68
N VAL A 351 -12.80 10.92 -31.96
CA VAL A 351 -13.20 12.33 -32.15
C VAL A 351 -13.08 13.10 -30.82
N ARG A 352 -13.52 12.54 -29.69
CA ARG A 352 -13.36 13.13 -28.35
C ARG A 352 -11.88 13.44 -28.07
N LYS A 353 -10.96 12.49 -28.31
CA LYS A 353 -9.51 12.74 -28.21
C LYS A 353 -9.04 13.82 -29.19
N GLN A 354 -9.43 13.76 -30.47
CA GLN A 354 -9.02 14.76 -31.48
C GLN A 354 -9.41 16.18 -31.09
N VAL A 355 -10.63 16.41 -30.56
CA VAL A 355 -11.08 17.74 -30.13
C VAL A 355 -10.32 18.22 -28.88
N ILE A 356 -10.14 17.37 -27.87
CA ILE A 356 -9.36 17.72 -26.66
C ILE A 356 -7.91 18.09 -27.03
N CYS A 357 -7.26 17.27 -27.87
CA CYS A 357 -5.87 17.51 -28.28
C CYS A 357 -5.72 18.81 -29.09
N LYS A 358 -6.60 19.04 -30.07
CA LYS A 358 -6.65 20.30 -30.84
C LYS A 358 -6.76 21.50 -29.90
N ARG A 359 -7.71 21.46 -28.95
CA ARG A 359 -7.99 22.57 -28.03
C ARG A 359 -6.78 22.89 -27.15
N ILE A 360 -6.23 21.87 -26.48
CA ILE A 360 -5.10 22.04 -25.55
C ILE A 360 -3.84 22.57 -26.28
N ILE A 361 -3.57 22.08 -27.49
CA ILE A 361 -2.41 22.53 -28.30
C ILE A 361 -2.60 23.96 -28.82
N ALA A 362 -3.78 24.32 -29.32
CA ALA A 362 -4.03 25.60 -30.00
C ALA A 362 -4.46 26.75 -29.07
N GLU A 363 -5.29 26.49 -28.06
CA GLU A 363 -5.79 27.51 -27.12
C GLU A 363 -4.96 27.62 -25.84
N GLY A 364 -4.27 26.55 -25.42
CA GLY A 364 -3.57 26.49 -24.13
C GLY A 364 -4.49 26.39 -22.91
N PHE A 365 -5.80 26.18 -23.12
CA PHE A 365 -6.82 26.01 -22.08
C PHE A 365 -7.34 24.57 -22.02
N ARG A 366 -7.80 24.17 -20.83
CA ARG A 366 -8.25 22.80 -20.51
C ARG A 366 -9.77 22.70 -20.45
N VAL A 367 -10.26 21.46 -20.39
CA VAL A 367 -11.71 21.14 -20.40
C VAL A 367 -12.46 21.60 -19.14
N ASP A 368 -11.74 21.97 -18.08
CA ASP A 368 -12.24 22.58 -16.83
C ASP A 368 -11.90 24.09 -16.73
N GLY A 369 -11.36 24.69 -17.79
CA GLY A 369 -10.97 26.10 -17.86
C GLY A 369 -9.59 26.43 -17.30
N ARG A 370 -8.89 25.49 -16.66
CA ARG A 370 -7.54 25.73 -16.10
C ARG A 370 -6.47 25.98 -17.16
N HIS A 371 -5.39 26.63 -16.73
CA HIS A 371 -4.13 26.67 -17.47
C HIS A 371 -3.35 25.34 -17.38
N LEU A 372 -2.33 25.20 -18.22
CA LEU A 372 -1.53 23.98 -18.39
C LEU A 372 -0.73 23.60 -17.13
N ASP A 373 -0.28 24.59 -16.36
CA ASP A 373 0.56 24.47 -15.15
C ASP A 373 -0.24 24.48 -13.83
N GLU A 374 -1.55 24.70 -13.89
CA GLU A 374 -2.41 24.95 -12.74
C GLU A 374 -2.90 23.67 -12.05
N VAL A 375 -2.70 23.56 -10.73
CA VAL A 375 -3.23 22.48 -9.88
C VAL A 375 -4.68 22.77 -9.47
N ARG A 376 -5.55 21.74 -9.40
CA ARG A 376 -6.96 21.90 -8.98
C ARG A 376 -7.08 22.44 -7.55
N PRO A 377 -8.22 23.08 -7.20
CA PRO A 377 -8.52 23.49 -5.83
C PRO A 377 -8.27 22.39 -4.79
N LEU A 378 -7.52 22.74 -3.75
CA LEU A 378 -7.07 21.82 -2.70
C LEU A 378 -7.89 22.00 -1.42
N TYR A 379 -8.29 20.89 -0.82
CA TYR A 379 -8.85 20.84 0.54
C TYR A 379 -8.09 19.80 1.36
N CYS A 380 -7.57 20.23 2.51
CA CYS A 380 -6.81 19.41 3.44
C CYS A 380 -7.46 19.53 4.82
N GLU A 381 -7.67 18.39 5.49
CA GLU A 381 -8.17 18.32 6.86
C GLU A 381 -7.46 17.16 7.56
N ALA A 382 -6.91 17.38 8.75
CA ALA A 382 -6.22 16.38 9.57
C ALA A 382 -6.97 16.14 10.89
N GLY A 383 -7.07 14.89 11.32
CA GLY A 383 -7.67 14.53 12.61
C GLY A 383 -9.19 14.33 12.59
N ASN A 384 -9.79 14.04 11.42
CA ASN A 384 -11.23 13.86 11.23
C ASN A 384 -11.86 12.86 12.23
N PHE A 385 -11.09 11.87 12.68
CA PHE A 385 -11.56 10.79 13.55
C PHE A 385 -10.70 10.66 14.82
N PRO A 386 -11.00 11.42 15.90
CA PRO A 386 -10.23 11.43 17.16
C PRO A 386 -10.12 10.09 17.93
N ALA A 387 -10.75 9.02 17.45
CA ALA A 387 -10.67 7.68 18.02
C ALA A 387 -9.68 6.76 17.28
N LEU A 388 -9.12 7.20 16.15
CA LEU A 388 -8.05 6.53 15.40
C LEU A 388 -6.68 7.07 15.88
N HIS A 389 -5.59 6.38 15.53
CA HIS A 389 -4.26 6.87 15.87
C HIS A 389 -3.89 8.11 15.05
N GLY A 390 -4.27 8.15 13.77
CA GLY A 390 -4.28 9.36 12.94
C GLY A 390 -5.18 9.20 11.71
N SER A 391 -5.59 10.33 11.13
CA SER A 391 -6.56 10.44 10.03
C SER A 391 -6.38 11.73 9.23
N SER A 392 -6.76 11.71 7.95
CA SER A 392 -6.87 12.92 7.14
C SER A 392 -7.84 12.76 5.98
N LEU A 393 -8.55 13.83 5.63
CA LEU A 393 -9.28 13.96 4.38
C LEU A 393 -8.49 14.88 3.44
N PHE A 394 -8.13 14.38 2.27
CA PHE A 394 -7.43 15.15 1.24
C PHE A 394 -8.26 15.16 -0.04
N SER A 395 -8.56 16.34 -0.58
CA SER A 395 -9.27 16.53 -1.84
C SER A 395 -8.51 17.45 -2.79
N ARG A 396 -8.56 17.15 -4.08
CA ARG A 396 -7.95 17.93 -5.16
C ARG A 396 -8.91 17.94 -6.36
N GLY A 397 -9.73 18.98 -6.43
CA GLY A 397 -11.01 18.94 -7.17
C GLY A 397 -11.85 17.71 -6.77
N ASP A 398 -12.52 17.10 -7.75
CA ASP A 398 -13.37 15.90 -7.60
C ASP A 398 -12.61 14.60 -7.22
N THR A 399 -11.31 14.69 -6.90
CA THR A 399 -10.52 13.57 -6.38
C THR A 399 -10.35 13.68 -4.87
N GLN A 400 -10.97 12.80 -4.10
CA GLN A 400 -10.94 12.79 -2.64
C GLN A 400 -10.53 11.43 -2.07
N VAL A 401 -9.64 11.44 -1.08
CA VAL A 401 -9.23 10.24 -0.33
C VAL A 401 -9.35 10.47 1.18
N LEU A 402 -9.88 9.48 1.89
CA LEU A 402 -9.74 9.37 3.33
C LEU A 402 -8.53 8.49 3.63
N CYS A 403 -7.52 9.04 4.31
CA CYS A 403 -6.38 8.29 4.80
C CYS A 403 -6.46 8.11 6.31
N THR A 404 -6.07 6.93 6.80
CA THR A 404 -6.08 6.59 8.23
C THR A 404 -4.85 5.78 8.59
N VAL A 405 -4.31 5.98 9.79
CA VAL A 405 -3.08 5.36 10.27
C VAL A 405 -3.35 4.49 11.48
N THR A 406 -2.72 3.32 11.49
CA THR A 406 -2.73 2.37 12.61
C THR A 406 -1.30 1.98 12.98
N LEU A 407 -0.92 2.24 14.22
CA LEU A 407 0.31 1.74 14.84
C LEU A 407 0.07 0.35 15.45
N GLY A 408 1.07 -0.53 15.31
CA GLY A 408 1.07 -1.92 15.80
C GLY A 408 2.46 -2.36 16.23
N ALA A 409 2.58 -3.56 16.80
CA ALA A 409 3.85 -4.05 17.36
C ALA A 409 4.81 -4.51 16.24
N PRO A 410 6.14 -4.58 16.48
CA PRO A 410 7.08 -5.20 15.53
C PRO A 410 6.66 -6.63 15.12
N GLY A 411 6.02 -7.38 16.02
CA GLY A 411 5.46 -8.70 15.73
C GLY A 411 4.24 -8.71 14.77
N ASP A 412 3.59 -7.57 14.55
CA ASP A 412 2.49 -7.39 13.59
C ASP A 412 2.99 -7.08 12.16
N ALA A 413 4.30 -6.92 11.96
CA ALA A 413 4.89 -6.65 10.65
C ALA A 413 4.60 -7.76 9.63
N GLN A 414 4.25 -7.39 8.39
CA GLN A 414 3.85 -8.32 7.36
C GLN A 414 5.03 -9.18 6.93
N ARG A 415 4.96 -10.50 7.17
CA ARG A 415 5.98 -11.46 6.68
C ARG A 415 5.86 -11.64 5.17
N LEU A 416 6.94 -11.38 4.45
CA LEU A 416 7.03 -11.58 3.01
C LEU A 416 7.51 -13.01 2.69
N GLN A 417 7.13 -13.50 1.51
CA GLN A 417 7.54 -14.81 0.97
C GLN A 417 8.02 -14.64 -0.49
N SER A 418 8.92 -13.69 -0.71
CA SER A 418 9.60 -13.51 -2.00
C SER A 418 10.93 -14.27 -2.01
N LEU A 419 11.53 -14.43 -3.19
CA LEU A 419 12.90 -14.93 -3.35
C LEU A 419 13.95 -13.87 -2.95
N VAL A 420 13.63 -12.57 -3.05
CA VAL A 420 14.56 -11.46 -2.82
C VAL A 420 13.93 -10.35 -1.97
N GLY A 421 14.77 -9.53 -1.34
CA GLY A 421 14.35 -8.41 -0.49
C GLY A 421 14.09 -8.83 0.97
N PRO A 422 13.50 -7.92 1.79
CA PRO A 422 13.36 -8.14 3.22
C PRO A 422 12.30 -9.22 3.56
N ALA A 423 12.57 -10.04 4.57
CA ALA A 423 11.65 -11.07 5.05
C ALA A 423 10.40 -10.49 5.75
N THR A 424 10.43 -9.22 6.15
CA THR A 424 9.36 -8.50 6.86
C THR A 424 9.17 -7.08 6.34
N LYS A 425 7.92 -6.62 6.35
CA LYS A 425 7.47 -5.30 5.88
C LYS A 425 6.77 -4.59 7.06
N ARG A 426 7.48 -3.66 7.71
CA ARG A 426 6.96 -2.88 8.87
C ARG A 426 6.03 -1.73 8.45
N PHE A 427 6.16 -1.23 7.22
CA PHE A 427 5.32 -0.17 6.65
C PHE A 427 4.43 -0.75 5.56
N MET A 428 3.13 -0.45 5.61
CA MET A 428 2.13 -0.99 4.68
C MET A 428 1.15 0.09 4.25
N VAL A 429 0.98 0.32 2.94
CA VAL A 429 -0.10 1.18 2.39
C VAL A 429 -1.17 0.34 1.69
N HIS A 430 -2.31 0.18 2.35
CA HIS A 430 -3.49 -0.48 1.78
C HIS A 430 -4.41 0.54 1.11
N TYR A 431 -4.33 0.63 -0.21
CA TYR A 431 -5.21 1.44 -1.05
C TYR A 431 -6.50 0.67 -1.41
N SER A 432 -7.64 1.36 -1.51
CA SER A 432 -8.93 0.79 -1.91
C SER A 432 -9.75 1.75 -2.77
N PHE A 433 -10.27 1.25 -3.88
CA PHE A 433 -11.04 1.99 -4.89
C PHE A 433 -12.48 1.46 -4.95
N PRO A 434 -13.38 1.96 -4.08
CA PRO A 434 -14.76 1.50 -4.05
C PRO A 434 -15.53 2.00 -5.28
N PRO A 435 -16.44 1.19 -5.86
CA PRO A 435 -17.20 1.59 -7.07
C PRO A 435 -18.00 2.90 -6.93
N PHE A 436 -18.45 3.25 -5.72
CA PHE A 436 -19.16 4.51 -5.48
C PHE A 436 -18.30 5.76 -5.77
N SER A 437 -16.97 5.67 -5.71
CA SER A 437 -16.06 6.80 -5.98
C SER A 437 -16.08 7.31 -7.43
N ILE A 438 -16.73 6.56 -8.33
CA ILE A 438 -17.01 6.93 -9.72
C ILE A 438 -18.50 6.77 -10.07
N ASN A 439 -19.38 6.65 -9.06
CA ASN A 439 -20.83 6.41 -9.20
C ASN A 439 -21.21 5.09 -9.92
N GLU A 440 -20.41 4.03 -9.76
CA GLU A 440 -20.64 2.72 -10.40
C GLU A 440 -21.05 1.60 -9.42
N VAL A 441 -21.57 0.49 -9.96
CA VAL A 441 -21.91 -0.74 -9.23
C VAL A 441 -20.95 -1.88 -9.62
N GLY A 442 -19.90 -2.08 -8.81
CA GLY A 442 -18.87 -3.09 -9.04
C GLY A 442 -18.84 -4.24 -8.01
N LYS A 443 -18.40 -5.43 -8.44
CA LYS A 443 -18.16 -6.58 -7.54
C LYS A 443 -16.74 -6.52 -6.98
N ARG A 444 -16.58 -6.41 -5.65
CA ARG A 444 -15.27 -6.58 -5.00
C ARG A 444 -14.89 -8.07 -4.99
N VAL A 445 -13.79 -8.45 -5.66
CA VAL A 445 -13.32 -9.83 -5.78
C VAL A 445 -11.80 -9.90 -5.68
N GLY A 446 -11.28 -10.48 -4.59
CA GLY A 446 -9.85 -10.73 -4.41
C GLY A 446 -8.99 -9.46 -4.28
N LEU A 447 -7.71 -9.56 -4.65
CA LEU A 447 -6.78 -8.44 -4.76
C LEU A 447 -6.79 -7.89 -6.19
N ASN A 448 -7.15 -6.61 -6.36
CA ASN A 448 -7.11 -5.94 -7.66
C ASN A 448 -5.68 -5.50 -8.00
N ARG A 449 -5.19 -5.86 -9.20
CA ARG A 449 -3.87 -5.46 -9.70
C ARG A 449 -3.66 -3.94 -9.69
N ARG A 450 -4.70 -3.13 -9.97
CA ARG A 450 -4.58 -1.65 -9.96
C ARG A 450 -4.52 -1.09 -8.54
N GLU A 451 -5.33 -1.62 -7.61
CA GLU A 451 -5.31 -1.18 -6.20
C GLU A 451 -3.97 -1.46 -5.54
N VAL A 452 -3.42 -2.67 -5.74
CA VAL A 452 -2.06 -3.03 -5.26
C VAL A 452 -1.01 -2.09 -5.86
N GLY A 453 -1.02 -1.90 -7.18
CA GLY A 453 -0.05 -1.01 -7.85
C GLY A 453 -0.12 0.45 -7.40
N HIS A 454 -1.30 0.98 -7.10
CA HIS A 454 -1.49 2.32 -6.55
C HIS A 454 -1.02 2.40 -5.08
N GLY A 455 -1.32 1.38 -4.27
CA GLY A 455 -0.87 1.28 -2.87
C GLY A 455 0.65 1.25 -2.75
N THR A 456 1.33 0.36 -3.50
CA THR A 456 2.79 0.26 -3.49
C THR A 456 3.49 1.51 -4.01
N LEU A 457 2.90 2.25 -4.97
CA LEU A 457 3.45 3.55 -5.39
C LEU A 457 3.43 4.58 -4.25
N ALA A 458 2.32 4.67 -3.52
CA ALA A 458 2.23 5.56 -2.36
C ALA A 458 3.11 5.08 -1.19
N GLU A 459 3.29 3.76 -1.04
CA GLU A 459 4.21 3.18 -0.07
C GLU A 459 5.66 3.57 -0.34
N LYS A 460 6.14 3.46 -1.60
CA LYS A 460 7.47 3.93 -2.02
C LYS A 460 7.69 5.39 -1.67
N ALA A 461 6.72 6.25 -1.99
CA ALA A 461 6.79 7.69 -1.76
C ALA A 461 6.90 8.08 -0.27
N LEU A 462 6.14 7.40 0.60
CA LEU A 462 6.05 7.70 2.03
C LEU A 462 7.14 7.02 2.87
N LEU A 463 7.63 5.85 2.45
CA LEU A 463 8.69 5.10 3.14
C LEU A 463 10.00 5.90 3.22
N ALA A 464 10.27 6.76 2.23
CA ALA A 464 11.49 7.56 2.14
C ALA A 464 11.66 8.57 3.29
N VAL A 465 10.58 9.06 3.89
CA VAL A 465 10.58 10.03 5.01
C VAL A 465 10.26 9.42 6.38
N LEU A 466 9.95 8.12 6.42
CA LEU A 466 9.57 7.41 7.65
C LEU A 466 10.81 7.26 8.57
N PRO A 467 10.70 7.55 9.88
CA PRO A 467 11.81 7.40 10.83
C PRO A 467 12.34 5.95 10.88
N PRO A 468 13.65 5.73 11.14
CA PRO A 468 14.26 4.41 11.29
C PRO A 468 13.54 3.47 12.27
N GLU A 469 13.80 2.16 12.20
CA GLU A 469 13.15 1.20 13.09
C GLU A 469 13.65 1.27 14.53
N ASP A 470 14.93 1.62 14.74
CA ASP A 470 15.49 1.85 16.08
C ASP A 470 14.90 3.10 16.77
N ASP A 471 14.67 4.17 16.01
CA ASP A 471 14.08 5.42 16.48
C ASP A 471 12.54 5.32 16.65
N PHE A 472 11.89 4.53 15.78
CA PHE A 472 10.45 4.35 15.76
C PHE A 472 10.07 2.86 15.58
N PRO A 473 10.14 2.05 16.66
CA PRO A 473 9.97 0.59 16.64
C PRO A 473 8.49 0.15 16.58
N TYR A 474 7.72 0.78 15.69
CA TYR A 474 6.32 0.44 15.42
C TYR A 474 6.17 -0.16 14.03
N THR A 475 5.26 -1.13 13.90
CA THR A 475 4.64 -1.46 12.62
C THR A 475 3.63 -0.37 12.29
N VAL A 476 3.68 0.18 11.08
CA VAL A 476 2.86 1.32 10.64
C VAL A 476 2.03 0.89 9.43
N ARG A 477 0.71 0.97 9.57
CA ARG A 477 -0.24 0.70 8.50
C ARG A 477 -1.00 1.97 8.13
N VAL A 478 -0.93 2.36 6.86
CA VAL A 478 -1.84 3.34 6.25
C VAL A 478 -2.95 2.58 5.53
N ASN A 479 -4.20 2.98 5.76
CA ASN A 479 -5.33 2.67 4.88
C ASN A 479 -5.68 3.94 4.09
N SER A 480 -5.91 3.82 2.79
CA SER A 480 -6.43 4.90 1.95
C SER A 480 -7.68 4.42 1.20
N GLU A 481 -8.82 5.01 1.52
CA GLU A 481 -10.09 4.75 0.86
C GLU A 481 -10.44 5.94 -0.03
N VAL A 482 -10.55 5.69 -1.34
CA VAL A 482 -10.93 6.70 -2.32
C VAL A 482 -12.42 6.98 -2.18
N MET A 483 -12.78 8.23 -1.88
CA MET A 483 -14.17 8.66 -1.70
C MET A 483 -14.77 9.22 -3.00
N ALA A 484 -13.96 9.96 -3.75
CA ALA A 484 -14.30 10.44 -5.10
C ALA A 484 -13.03 10.38 -5.98
N SER A 485 -13.19 10.19 -7.29
CA SER A 485 -12.08 10.02 -8.21
C SER A 485 -12.30 10.73 -9.54
N ASP A 486 -11.47 11.74 -9.82
CA ASP A 486 -11.38 12.35 -11.15
C ASP A 486 -9.92 12.66 -11.58
N GLY A 487 -8.97 11.81 -11.20
CA GLY A 487 -7.59 11.88 -11.68
C GLY A 487 -6.56 11.69 -10.57
N SER A 488 -5.70 10.68 -10.72
CA SER A 488 -4.53 10.44 -9.87
C SER A 488 -4.80 10.33 -8.37
N THR A 489 -5.82 9.54 -8.01
CA THR A 489 -6.12 9.13 -6.63
C THR A 489 -4.92 8.55 -5.88
N SER A 490 -3.99 7.88 -6.55
CA SER A 490 -2.73 7.40 -5.94
C SER A 490 -1.82 8.53 -5.46
N MET A 491 -1.84 9.69 -6.12
CA MET A 491 -1.10 10.89 -5.71
C MET A 491 -1.82 11.61 -4.56
N ALA A 492 -3.15 11.63 -4.58
CA ALA A 492 -3.96 12.05 -3.44
C ALA A 492 -3.69 11.16 -2.20
N THR A 493 -3.54 9.85 -2.37
CA THR A 493 -3.15 8.90 -1.31
C THR A 493 -1.78 9.20 -0.71
N VAL A 494 -0.81 9.70 -1.50
CA VAL A 494 0.49 10.16 -0.93
C VAL A 494 0.27 11.38 -0.04
N CYS A 495 -0.45 12.40 -0.54
CA CYS A 495 -0.67 13.64 0.21
C CYS A 495 -1.44 13.39 1.51
N GLY A 496 -2.59 12.72 1.44
CA GLY A 496 -3.36 12.31 2.62
C GLY A 496 -2.60 11.34 3.53
N GLY A 497 -1.87 10.38 2.97
CA GLY A 497 -1.01 9.49 3.75
C GLY A 497 0.03 10.26 4.56
N SER A 498 0.68 11.27 3.97
CA SER A 498 1.65 12.13 4.65
C SER A 498 1.00 12.95 5.78
N MET A 499 -0.18 13.53 5.57
CA MET A 499 -0.94 14.24 6.62
C MET A 499 -1.37 13.29 7.75
N ALA A 500 -1.96 12.14 7.44
CA ALA A 500 -2.43 11.18 8.45
C ALA A 500 -1.29 10.55 9.27
N LEU A 501 -0.07 10.45 8.73
CA LEU A 501 1.12 10.01 9.45
C LEU A 501 1.60 11.08 10.46
N MET A 502 1.57 12.37 10.09
CA MET A 502 1.84 13.47 11.03
C MET A 502 0.71 13.65 12.05
N ASP A 503 -0.54 13.47 11.66
CA ASP A 503 -1.71 13.44 12.55
C ASP A 503 -1.55 12.35 13.62
N ALA A 504 -0.99 11.20 13.24
CA ALA A 504 -0.60 10.11 14.13
C ALA A 504 0.64 10.38 14.99
N GLY A 505 1.19 11.60 14.99
CA GLY A 505 2.37 11.98 15.78
C GLY A 505 3.66 11.21 15.42
N ILE A 506 3.73 10.63 14.22
CA ILE A 506 4.93 9.93 13.75
C ILE A 506 5.98 10.98 13.35
N PRO A 507 7.22 10.92 13.86
CA PRO A 507 8.26 11.88 13.53
C PRO A 507 8.81 11.65 12.11
N LEU A 508 8.04 12.05 11.09
CA LEU A 508 8.50 12.09 9.70
C LEU A 508 9.61 13.13 9.53
N ARG A 509 10.55 12.87 8.61
CA ARG A 509 11.61 13.82 8.24
C ARG A 509 11.09 15.11 7.62
N GLU A 510 10.09 14.98 6.75
CA GLU A 510 9.51 16.03 5.90
C GLU A 510 8.10 15.64 5.48
N HIS A 511 7.30 16.59 4.97
CA HIS A 511 6.09 16.26 4.21
C HIS A 511 6.42 15.74 2.81
N VAL A 512 5.63 14.77 2.34
CA VAL A 512 5.66 14.29 0.95
C VAL A 512 4.33 14.63 0.29
N ALA A 513 4.40 15.40 -0.80
CA ALA A 513 3.26 15.59 -1.70
C ALA A 513 3.52 14.88 -3.03
N ALA A 514 2.47 14.74 -3.83
CA ALA A 514 2.57 14.12 -5.13
C ALA A 514 1.60 14.72 -6.16
N VAL A 515 2.09 14.84 -7.39
CA VAL A 515 1.35 15.37 -8.55
C VAL A 515 1.44 14.38 -9.71
N SER A 516 0.50 14.49 -10.64
CA SER A 516 0.55 13.76 -11.91
C SER A 516 0.61 14.75 -13.05
N VAL A 517 1.62 14.59 -13.90
CA VAL A 517 1.82 15.37 -15.11
C VAL A 517 1.39 14.53 -16.31
N GLY A 518 0.70 15.14 -17.27
CA GLY A 518 0.33 14.51 -18.54
C GLY A 518 1.06 15.12 -19.74
N LEU A 519 0.99 14.42 -20.86
CA LEU A 519 1.40 14.92 -22.17
C LEU A 519 0.24 14.79 -23.15
N VAL A 520 0.03 15.84 -23.93
CA VAL A 520 -0.81 15.83 -25.14
C VAL A 520 0.10 16.17 -26.31
N SER A 521 0.17 15.30 -27.32
CA SER A 521 1.07 15.46 -28.47
C SER A 521 0.37 15.31 -29.82
N GLU A 522 0.80 16.10 -30.80
CA GLU A 522 0.51 15.86 -32.21
C GLU A 522 1.66 15.03 -32.81
N VAL A 523 1.32 13.85 -33.34
CA VAL A 523 2.30 12.90 -33.90
C VAL A 523 2.13 12.80 -35.41
N ASP A 524 3.23 12.85 -36.16
CA ASP A 524 3.22 12.60 -37.60
C ASP A 524 2.82 11.13 -37.89
N PRO A 525 1.74 10.87 -38.65
CA PRO A 525 1.30 9.50 -38.94
C PRO A 525 2.28 8.68 -39.79
N SER A 526 3.19 9.33 -40.52
CA SER A 526 4.15 8.69 -41.43
C SER A 526 5.51 8.40 -40.79
N THR A 527 5.96 9.23 -39.85
CA THR A 527 7.26 9.05 -39.17
C THR A 527 7.15 8.61 -37.71
N GLY A 528 5.97 8.71 -37.09
CA GLY A 528 5.78 8.43 -35.66
C GLY A 528 6.56 9.38 -34.75
N THR A 529 6.85 10.60 -35.23
CA THR A 529 7.58 11.66 -34.51
C THR A 529 6.60 12.70 -33.97
N ILE A 530 6.82 13.19 -32.76
CA ILE A 530 6.04 14.30 -32.18
C ILE A 530 6.40 15.60 -32.93
N LYS A 531 5.40 16.35 -33.37
CA LYS A 531 5.53 17.66 -34.03
C LYS A 531 5.38 18.82 -33.05
N ASP A 532 4.37 18.75 -32.20
CA ASP A 532 4.09 19.73 -31.15
C ASP A 532 3.47 19.01 -29.94
N TYR A 533 3.63 19.57 -28.74
CA TYR A 533 3.12 18.99 -27.50
C TYR A 533 2.86 20.03 -26.41
N ARG A 534 1.99 19.67 -25.46
CA ARG A 534 1.74 20.43 -24.22
C ARG A 534 1.87 19.49 -23.03
N ILE A 535 2.58 19.97 -22.00
CA ILE A 535 2.71 19.32 -20.69
C ILE A 535 1.58 19.84 -19.80
N LEU A 536 0.91 18.95 -19.06
CA LEU A 536 -0.26 19.26 -18.23
C LEU A 536 -0.02 18.92 -16.76
N THR A 537 -0.21 19.87 -15.85
CA THR A 537 -0.05 19.66 -14.40
C THR A 537 -1.39 19.30 -13.75
N ASP A 538 -1.38 18.28 -12.87
CA ASP A 538 -2.57 17.72 -12.21
C ASP A 538 -3.71 17.39 -13.18
N ILE A 539 -3.48 16.36 -13.98
CA ILE A 539 -4.45 15.86 -14.97
C ILE A 539 -5.75 15.31 -14.38
N LEU A 540 -6.85 15.58 -15.08
CA LEU A 540 -8.16 14.97 -14.89
C LEU A 540 -8.20 13.51 -15.37
N GLY A 541 -9.21 12.74 -14.96
CA GLY A 541 -9.44 11.37 -15.48
C GLY A 541 -9.68 11.32 -16.99
N LEU A 542 -10.30 12.37 -17.56
CA LEU A 542 -10.48 12.54 -19.00
C LEU A 542 -9.17 12.89 -19.72
N GLU A 543 -8.32 13.70 -19.08
CA GLU A 543 -7.00 14.10 -19.61
C GLU A 543 -5.97 12.97 -19.54
N ASP A 544 -6.04 12.10 -18.51
CA ASP A 544 -5.41 10.77 -18.55
C ASP A 544 -5.91 10.03 -19.80
N HIS A 545 -7.21 9.66 -19.84
CA HIS A 545 -7.78 8.80 -20.88
C HIS A 545 -7.38 9.23 -22.30
N SER A 546 -7.60 10.50 -22.65
CA SER A 546 -7.31 11.06 -23.97
C SER A 546 -5.85 11.48 -24.18
N GLY A 547 -5.04 11.65 -23.12
CA GLY A 547 -3.63 12.01 -23.23
C GLY A 547 -2.74 10.87 -23.77
N ASP A 548 -1.44 11.15 -23.86
CA ASP A 548 -0.43 10.20 -24.34
C ASP A 548 0.47 9.67 -23.20
N MET A 549 0.49 10.37 -22.06
CA MET A 549 1.37 10.10 -20.92
C MET A 549 0.66 10.38 -19.58
N ASP A 550 0.97 9.56 -18.57
CA ASP A 550 0.55 9.71 -17.18
C ASP A 550 1.80 9.54 -16.29
N PHE A 551 2.46 10.67 -15.99
CA PHE A 551 3.71 10.79 -15.23
C PHE A 551 3.43 11.17 -13.78
N LYS A 552 3.37 10.15 -12.91
CA LYS A 552 3.11 10.30 -11.47
C LYS A 552 4.42 10.53 -10.75
N ILE A 553 4.48 11.53 -9.88
CA ILE A 553 5.72 11.94 -9.21
C ILE A 553 5.44 12.48 -7.80
N ALA A 554 6.15 11.92 -6.83
CA ALA A 554 6.03 12.20 -5.41
C ALA A 554 7.40 12.60 -4.82
N GLY A 555 7.39 13.46 -3.81
CA GLY A 555 8.62 13.95 -3.19
C GLY A 555 8.39 15.01 -2.13
N THR A 556 9.49 15.46 -1.53
CA THR A 556 9.54 16.53 -0.53
C THR A 556 9.95 17.84 -1.19
N ARG A 557 10.32 18.84 -0.37
CA ARG A 557 11.01 20.07 -0.81
C ARG A 557 12.48 19.83 -1.22
N LYS A 558 13.09 18.71 -0.81
CA LYS A 558 14.52 18.41 -1.05
C LYS A 558 14.75 17.55 -2.29
N GLY A 559 13.78 16.73 -2.67
CA GLY A 559 13.85 15.90 -3.87
C GLY A 559 12.70 14.92 -4.03
N VAL A 560 12.80 14.09 -5.06
CA VAL A 560 11.86 13.04 -5.44
C VAL A 560 11.99 11.83 -4.51
N THR A 561 10.86 11.23 -4.13
CA THR A 561 10.81 9.97 -3.37
C THR A 561 10.21 8.81 -4.16
N ALA A 562 9.32 9.05 -5.12
CA ALA A 562 8.85 8.03 -6.06
C ALA A 562 8.34 8.59 -7.39
N ILE A 563 8.46 7.79 -8.46
CA ILE A 563 7.89 8.08 -9.79
C ILE A 563 7.21 6.83 -10.36
N GLN A 564 6.14 7.03 -11.14
CA GLN A 564 5.56 6.03 -12.03
C GLN A 564 5.12 6.68 -13.34
N LEU A 565 5.89 6.46 -14.41
CA LEU A 565 5.60 6.92 -15.77
C LEU A 565 4.90 5.83 -16.56
N ASP A 566 3.66 6.09 -16.97
CA ASP A 566 2.91 5.27 -17.91
C ASP A 566 2.75 6.01 -19.25
N ILE A 567 3.01 5.33 -20.37
CA ILE A 567 2.99 5.89 -21.72
C ILE A 567 2.04 5.05 -22.59
N LYS A 568 1.23 5.71 -23.41
CA LYS A 568 0.20 5.09 -24.26
C LYS A 568 0.59 4.90 -25.74
N PRO A 569 1.30 5.82 -26.43
CA PRO A 569 1.88 5.52 -27.74
C PRO A 569 3.09 4.58 -27.62
N ALA A 570 3.69 4.24 -28.76
CA ALA A 570 4.95 3.47 -28.85
C ALA A 570 6.18 4.29 -28.40
N GLY A 571 6.14 4.80 -27.17
CA GLY A 571 7.17 5.56 -26.48
C GLY A 571 7.22 7.06 -26.78
N ILE A 572 7.90 7.79 -25.90
CA ILE A 572 8.13 9.26 -25.96
C ILE A 572 9.66 9.52 -25.86
N PRO A 573 10.24 10.48 -26.61
CA PRO A 573 11.64 10.87 -26.49
C PRO A 573 12.06 11.20 -25.04
N LEU A 574 13.28 10.86 -24.65
CA LEU A 574 13.72 11.02 -23.26
C LEU A 574 13.71 12.49 -22.78
N ASP A 575 14.09 13.43 -23.64
CA ASP A 575 14.19 14.84 -23.25
C ASP A 575 12.84 15.44 -22.80
N ILE A 576 11.72 15.06 -23.42
CA ILE A 576 10.37 15.46 -23.01
C ILE A 576 10.04 14.91 -21.60
N ILE A 577 10.52 13.71 -21.25
CA ILE A 577 10.34 13.14 -19.91
C ILE A 577 11.17 13.92 -18.87
N CYS A 578 12.35 14.42 -19.25
CA CYS A 578 13.18 15.28 -18.40
C CYS A 578 12.55 16.67 -18.22
N GLU A 579 12.00 17.27 -19.28
CA GLU A 579 11.25 18.54 -19.22
C GLU A 579 10.08 18.48 -18.22
N CYS A 580 9.39 17.33 -18.12
CA CYS A 580 8.30 17.15 -17.18
C CYS A 580 8.69 17.19 -15.69
N LEU A 581 9.99 17.19 -15.34
CA LEU A 581 10.43 17.29 -13.94
C LEU A 581 10.18 18.67 -13.32
N GLU A 582 10.33 19.76 -14.10
CA GLU A 582 10.19 21.12 -13.57
C GLU A 582 8.71 21.52 -13.29
N PRO A 583 7.74 21.31 -14.21
CA PRO A 583 6.32 21.50 -13.90
C PRO A 583 5.85 20.60 -12.75
N ALA A 584 6.41 19.39 -12.64
CA ALA A 584 6.13 18.50 -11.53
C ALA A 584 6.67 19.03 -10.19
N LEU A 585 7.87 19.60 -10.15
CA LEU A 585 8.43 20.26 -8.97
C LEU A 585 7.55 21.44 -8.54
N ILE A 586 7.18 22.31 -9.48
CA ILE A 586 6.29 23.47 -9.23
C ILE A 586 4.94 23.01 -8.67
N GLY A 587 4.26 22.07 -9.33
CA GLY A 587 2.97 21.53 -8.86
C GLY A 587 3.07 20.81 -7.51
N ARG A 588 4.17 20.09 -7.24
CA ARG A 588 4.45 19.44 -5.96
C ARG A 588 4.61 20.46 -4.83
N LEU A 589 5.34 21.55 -5.08
CA LEU A 589 5.52 22.65 -4.12
C LEU A 589 4.21 23.40 -3.85
N GLN A 590 3.36 23.63 -4.86
CA GLN A 590 2.03 24.21 -4.68
C GLN A 590 1.16 23.38 -3.72
N ILE A 591 1.24 22.04 -3.80
CA ILE A 591 0.49 21.14 -2.92
C ILE A 591 1.08 21.10 -1.49
N LEU A 592 2.41 21.03 -1.35
CA LEU A 592 3.09 21.12 -0.05
C LEU A 592 2.70 22.40 0.69
N ASN A 593 2.71 23.54 0.00
CA ASN A 593 2.31 24.85 0.53
C ASN A 593 0.86 24.90 1.05
N HIS A 594 -0.01 23.93 0.72
CA HIS A 594 -1.38 23.82 1.24
C HIS A 594 -1.48 22.79 2.37
N MET A 595 -0.81 21.63 2.25
CA MET A 595 -0.75 20.63 3.31
C MET A 595 -0.15 21.22 4.60
N GLU A 596 0.95 21.96 4.48
CA GLU A 596 1.65 22.61 5.59
C GLU A 596 0.83 23.71 6.31
N ARG A 597 -0.31 24.15 5.75
CA ARG A 597 -1.22 25.09 6.43
C ARG A 597 -2.18 24.40 7.39
N GLU A 598 -2.49 23.13 7.12
CA GLU A 598 -3.36 22.28 7.94
C GLU A 598 -2.56 21.56 9.02
N ILE A 599 -1.41 20.98 8.64
CA ILE A 599 -0.46 20.36 9.56
C ILE A 599 0.96 20.58 9.04
N ASN A 600 1.81 21.21 9.84
CA ASN A 600 3.21 21.51 9.49
C ASN A 600 4.24 20.66 10.28
N ALA A 601 3.79 19.98 11.33
CA ALA A 601 4.60 19.16 12.19
C ALA A 601 3.75 18.00 12.77
N PRO A 602 4.36 16.86 13.10
CA PRO A 602 3.66 15.75 13.77
C PRO A 602 2.98 16.20 15.07
N ARG A 603 1.74 15.77 15.30
CA ARG A 603 1.01 16.14 16.52
C ARG A 603 1.69 15.60 17.76
N ILE A 604 1.79 16.43 18.80
CA ILE A 604 2.00 15.97 20.17
C ILE A 604 0.74 15.20 20.58
N GLN A 605 0.83 13.86 20.63
CA GLN A 605 -0.34 13.00 20.86
C GLN A 605 -0.97 13.26 22.24
N ASP A 606 -2.31 13.23 22.32
CA ASP A 606 -3.03 13.19 23.59
C ASP A 606 -2.78 11.84 24.29
N VAL A 607 -2.07 11.88 25.42
CA VAL A 607 -1.67 10.72 26.25
C VAL A 607 -2.84 9.77 26.60
N ARG A 608 -4.09 10.26 26.56
CA ARG A 608 -5.32 9.48 26.82
C ARG A 608 -5.64 8.47 25.71
N TYR A 609 -5.21 8.73 24.48
CA TYR A 609 -5.49 7.91 23.29
C TYR A 609 -4.21 7.52 22.51
N ALA A 610 -3.08 8.15 22.83
CA ALA A 610 -1.74 7.80 22.37
C ALA A 610 -1.39 6.32 22.63
N PRO A 611 -1.17 5.49 21.59
CA PRO A 611 -0.72 4.11 21.78
C PRO A 611 0.69 4.12 22.39
N GLN A 612 0.84 3.46 23.53
CA GLN A 612 2.10 3.44 24.28
C GLN A 612 2.91 2.21 23.92
N LEU A 613 4.20 2.39 23.63
CA LEU A 613 5.18 1.33 23.44
C LEU A 613 6.23 1.37 24.55
N ALA A 614 6.54 0.22 25.13
CA ALA A 614 7.71 0.04 25.98
C ALA A 614 8.43 -1.25 25.60
N THR A 615 9.74 -1.15 25.35
CA THR A 615 10.63 -2.31 25.16
C THR A 615 11.43 -2.53 26.43
N LEU A 616 11.02 -3.52 27.23
CA LEU A 616 11.67 -3.91 28.47
C LEU A 616 12.70 -5.02 28.18
N LYS A 617 13.85 -4.99 28.84
CA LYS A 617 14.87 -6.05 28.73
C LYS A 617 14.76 -6.99 29.93
N TYR A 618 14.69 -8.29 29.67
CA TYR A 618 14.53 -9.33 30.69
C TYR A 618 15.39 -10.55 30.36
N ASN A 619 15.84 -11.25 31.39
CA ASN A 619 16.58 -12.50 31.21
C ASN A 619 15.68 -13.57 30.57
N ASN A 620 16.27 -14.41 29.69
CA ASN A 620 15.52 -15.43 28.94
C ASN A 620 14.71 -16.41 29.82
N GLU A 621 15.08 -16.60 31.08
CA GLU A 621 14.28 -17.39 32.03
C GLU A 621 13.00 -16.66 32.48
N MET A 622 13.09 -15.35 32.79
CA MET A 622 11.93 -14.51 33.14
C MET A 622 10.95 -14.44 31.97
N ILE A 623 11.46 -14.31 30.75
CA ILE A 623 10.66 -14.34 29.51
C ILE A 623 9.92 -15.68 29.38
N ARG A 624 10.58 -16.82 29.63
CA ARG A 624 9.92 -18.15 29.63
C ARG A 624 8.80 -18.25 30.67
N ARG A 625 9.00 -17.71 31.88
CA ARG A 625 7.96 -17.65 32.92
C ARG A 625 6.76 -16.80 32.47
N LEU A 626 7.00 -15.63 31.87
CA LEU A 626 5.95 -14.73 31.37
C LEU A 626 5.14 -15.33 30.20
N ILE A 627 5.81 -16.01 29.26
CA ILE A 627 5.13 -16.71 28.15
C ILE A 627 4.23 -17.82 28.70
N GLY A 628 4.74 -18.60 29.67
CA GLY A 628 4.06 -19.75 30.25
C GLY A 628 3.96 -20.94 29.27
N PRO A 629 3.38 -22.08 29.70
CA PRO A 629 3.23 -23.25 28.84
C PRO A 629 2.39 -22.90 27.60
N LEU A 630 2.92 -23.22 26.40
CA LEU A 630 2.31 -22.95 25.09
C LEU A 630 1.93 -21.48 24.82
N GLY A 631 2.50 -20.51 25.55
CA GLY A 631 2.13 -19.09 25.43
C GLY A 631 0.78 -18.73 26.07
N SER A 632 0.22 -19.62 26.88
CA SER A 632 -1.09 -19.43 27.52
C SER A 632 -1.14 -18.19 28.43
N LEU A 633 -0.08 -17.92 29.19
CA LEU A 633 -0.04 -16.80 30.13
C LEU A 633 0.07 -15.46 29.40
N LYS A 634 0.94 -15.38 28.38
CA LYS A 634 0.99 -14.24 27.44
C LYS A 634 -0.38 -13.90 26.87
N ARG A 635 -1.07 -14.89 26.26
CA ARG A 635 -2.41 -14.69 25.67
C ARG A 635 -3.42 -14.22 26.70
N LYS A 636 -3.41 -14.79 27.91
CA LYS A 636 -4.29 -14.37 29.01
C LYS A 636 -4.07 -12.92 29.43
N ILE A 637 -2.84 -12.40 29.38
CA ILE A 637 -2.57 -10.96 29.62
C ILE A 637 -3.15 -10.12 28.47
N GLU A 638 -2.87 -10.49 27.22
CA GLU A 638 -3.36 -9.78 26.02
C GLU A 638 -4.89 -9.75 25.95
N GLU A 639 -5.56 -10.86 26.27
CA GLU A 639 -7.02 -10.98 26.34
C GLU A 639 -7.62 -10.16 27.50
N GLN A 640 -6.98 -10.12 28.67
CA GLN A 640 -7.47 -9.36 29.84
C GLN A 640 -7.22 -7.84 29.74
N THR A 641 -6.25 -7.40 28.95
CA THR A 641 -5.82 -5.99 28.89
C THR A 641 -6.15 -5.32 27.56
N GLY A 642 -6.33 -6.09 26.48
CA GLY A 642 -6.42 -5.59 25.11
C GLY A 642 -5.10 -5.14 24.50
N ALA A 643 -3.98 -5.31 25.22
CA ALA A 643 -2.64 -4.98 24.75
C ALA A 643 -2.07 -6.05 23.80
N ARG A 644 -0.99 -5.69 23.10
CA ARG A 644 -0.13 -6.61 22.34
C ARG A 644 1.22 -6.73 23.01
N ILE A 645 1.72 -7.95 23.07
CA ILE A 645 3.04 -8.26 23.61
C ILE A 645 3.83 -8.99 22.51
N SER A 646 4.97 -8.43 22.12
CA SER A 646 5.97 -9.10 21.30
C SER A 646 7.15 -9.53 22.17
N VAL A 647 7.79 -10.63 21.80
CA VAL A 647 8.98 -11.16 22.49
C VAL A 647 10.07 -11.37 21.44
N GLY A 648 11.23 -10.77 21.69
CA GLY A 648 12.48 -11.04 20.99
C GLY A 648 13.52 -11.64 21.93
N ASP A 649 14.77 -11.74 21.45
CA ASP A 649 15.87 -12.32 22.23
C ASP A 649 16.29 -11.38 23.38
N GLY A 650 15.82 -11.69 24.60
CA GLY A 650 16.02 -10.86 25.78
C GLY A 650 15.16 -9.58 25.85
N THR A 651 14.25 -9.37 24.89
CA THR A 651 13.42 -8.17 24.78
C THR A 651 11.92 -8.48 24.82
N LEU A 652 11.17 -7.61 25.51
CA LEU A 652 9.72 -7.66 25.64
C LEU A 652 9.15 -6.31 25.19
N THR A 653 8.57 -6.25 23.99
CA THR A 653 7.93 -5.03 23.48
C THR A 653 6.43 -5.11 23.72
N ILE A 654 5.94 -4.24 24.60
CA ILE A 654 4.52 -4.10 24.92
C ILE A 654 3.97 -2.93 24.09
N ILE A 655 2.80 -3.11 23.46
CA ILE A 655 1.98 -2.01 22.97
C ILE A 655 0.60 -2.03 23.63
N ALA A 656 0.23 -0.91 24.24
CA ALA A 656 -1.06 -0.67 24.86
C ALA A 656 -1.80 0.47 24.14
N LYS A 657 -3.14 0.40 24.10
CA LYS A 657 -3.95 1.46 23.46
C LYS A 657 -3.76 2.84 24.10
N ASN A 658 -3.48 2.88 25.41
CA ASN A 658 -3.13 4.09 26.13
C ASN A 658 -2.37 3.77 27.43
N GLN A 659 -1.91 4.81 28.12
CA GLN A 659 -1.13 4.70 29.35
C GLN A 659 -1.85 3.89 30.46
N ALA A 660 -3.16 4.07 30.63
CA ALA A 660 -3.94 3.34 31.65
C ALA A 660 -4.14 1.83 31.34
N VAL A 661 -3.92 1.40 30.09
CA VAL A 661 -3.77 -0.02 29.74
C VAL A 661 -2.32 -0.47 29.92
N MET A 662 -1.34 0.38 29.57
CA MET A 662 0.09 0.08 29.72
C MET A 662 0.46 -0.27 31.18
N GLU A 663 0.02 0.55 32.12
CA GLU A 663 0.25 0.36 33.57
C GLU A 663 -0.31 -0.98 34.07
N LYS A 664 -1.51 -1.37 33.61
CA LYS A 664 -2.14 -2.66 33.95
C LYS A 664 -1.43 -3.87 33.34
N VAL A 665 -0.74 -3.68 32.21
CA VAL A 665 0.10 -4.71 31.59
C VAL A 665 1.42 -4.83 32.37
N GLN A 666 2.06 -3.70 32.69
CA GLN A 666 3.28 -3.66 33.50
C GLN A 666 3.06 -4.25 34.89
N GLU A 667 1.97 -3.91 35.60
CA GLU A 667 1.61 -4.50 36.90
C GLU A 667 1.46 -6.03 36.82
N LYS A 668 0.82 -6.55 35.76
CA LYS A 668 0.70 -8.01 35.54
C LYS A 668 2.05 -8.67 35.24
N ILE A 669 2.92 -8.01 34.47
CA ILE A 669 4.25 -8.51 34.13
C ILE A 669 5.16 -8.53 35.37
N ASP A 670 5.18 -7.43 36.13
CA ASP A 670 5.89 -7.31 37.41
C ASP A 670 5.42 -8.35 38.42
N TYR A 671 4.11 -8.64 38.47
CA TYR A 671 3.57 -9.70 39.30
C TYR A 671 4.05 -11.08 38.86
N ILE A 672 4.11 -11.38 37.55
CA ILE A 672 4.45 -12.71 37.02
C ILE A 672 5.96 -13.00 37.02
N ILE A 673 6.78 -12.02 36.65
CA ILE A 673 8.25 -12.14 36.69
C ILE A 673 8.74 -12.03 38.14
N GLY A 674 8.06 -11.20 38.94
CA GLY A 674 8.46 -10.80 40.26
C GLY A 674 9.47 -9.65 40.21
N ARG A 675 9.15 -8.53 40.86
CA ARG A 675 10.15 -7.51 41.18
C ARG A 675 11.22 -8.12 42.08
N GLU A 676 12.49 -7.73 41.88
CA GLU A 676 13.55 -8.09 42.81
C GLU A 676 13.19 -7.64 44.24
N ILE A 677 13.43 -8.52 45.20
CA ILE A 677 12.97 -8.32 46.58
C ILE A 677 14.03 -7.51 47.35
N VAL A 678 13.87 -6.20 47.30
CA VAL A 678 14.69 -5.22 48.01
C VAL A 678 14.31 -5.22 49.49
N VAL A 679 15.30 -5.27 50.37
CA VAL A 679 15.09 -5.17 51.83
C VAL A 679 14.59 -3.75 52.16
N GLY A 680 13.50 -3.66 52.93
CA GLY A 680 12.73 -2.43 53.15
C GLY A 680 11.58 -2.23 52.16
N GLY A 681 11.50 -2.99 51.07
CA GLY A 681 10.39 -2.93 50.12
C GLY A 681 9.09 -3.48 50.71
N VAL A 682 7.96 -2.82 50.43
CA VAL A 682 6.61 -3.26 50.83
C VAL A 682 5.90 -3.95 49.67
N TYR A 683 5.43 -5.17 49.91
CA TYR A 683 4.79 -6.04 48.92
C TYR A 683 3.39 -6.45 49.40
N LYS A 684 2.43 -6.55 48.47
CA LYS A 684 1.12 -7.15 48.74
C LYS A 684 1.19 -8.65 48.52
N GLY A 685 0.71 -9.44 49.49
CA GLY A 685 0.71 -10.89 49.42
C GLY A 685 -0.51 -11.52 50.07
N THR A 686 -0.83 -12.75 49.68
CA THR A 686 -1.96 -13.54 50.16
C THR A 686 -1.45 -14.71 51.00
N ILE A 687 -2.04 -14.95 52.17
CA ILE A 687 -1.60 -16.05 53.05
C ILE A 687 -1.98 -17.41 52.46
N SER A 688 -0.99 -18.21 52.12
CA SER A 688 -1.14 -19.53 51.48
C SER A 688 -1.14 -20.68 52.49
N SER A 689 -0.45 -20.56 53.63
CA SER A 689 -0.60 -21.49 54.76
C SER A 689 -0.24 -20.83 56.10
N ILE A 690 -0.84 -21.31 57.19
CA ILE A 690 -0.55 -20.89 58.56
C ILE A 690 0.06 -22.07 59.32
N LYS A 691 1.09 -21.80 60.11
CA LYS A 691 1.71 -22.74 61.06
C LYS A 691 1.95 -22.06 62.40
N GLU A 692 2.24 -22.85 63.42
CA GLU A 692 2.43 -22.38 64.81
C GLU A 692 3.51 -21.29 64.95
N TYR A 693 4.54 -21.32 64.12
CA TYR A 693 5.66 -20.36 64.14
C TYR A 693 5.52 -19.17 63.17
N GLY A 694 4.49 -19.14 62.32
CA GLY A 694 4.32 -18.08 61.32
C GLY A 694 3.39 -18.43 60.17
N ALA A 695 3.06 -17.43 59.36
CA ALA A 695 2.30 -17.58 58.12
C ALA A 695 3.24 -17.58 56.90
N PHE A 696 3.01 -18.48 55.96
CA PHE A 696 3.57 -18.38 54.62
C PHE A 696 2.67 -17.49 53.77
N VAL A 697 3.28 -16.50 53.14
CA VAL A 697 2.60 -15.52 52.30
C VAL A 697 3.13 -15.65 50.88
N GLU A 698 2.21 -15.80 49.94
CA GLU A 698 2.49 -15.86 48.51
C GLU A 698 2.31 -14.48 47.88
N PHE A 699 3.32 -14.03 47.15
CA PHE A 699 3.37 -12.75 46.46
C PHE A 699 4.24 -12.89 45.20
N ASN A 700 4.31 -11.83 44.38
CA ASN A 700 5.15 -11.79 43.18
C ASN A 700 5.05 -13.08 42.31
N GLY A 701 3.82 -13.52 42.02
CA GLY A 701 3.56 -14.55 41.02
C GLY A 701 3.87 -15.99 41.42
N GLY A 702 4.07 -16.26 42.72
CA GLY A 702 4.33 -17.60 43.27
C GLY A 702 5.56 -17.68 44.17
N GLN A 703 6.18 -16.55 44.53
CA GLN A 703 7.24 -16.50 45.53
C GLN A 703 6.63 -16.55 46.93
N GLN A 704 7.24 -17.35 47.82
CA GLN A 704 6.77 -17.53 49.19
C GLN A 704 7.75 -16.90 50.19
N GLY A 705 7.22 -16.07 51.08
CA GLY A 705 7.94 -15.48 52.21
C GLY A 705 7.35 -15.92 53.54
N LEU A 706 8.18 -15.96 54.58
CA LEU A 706 7.76 -16.30 55.94
C LEU A 706 7.50 -15.02 56.74
N LEU A 707 6.26 -14.83 57.17
CA LEU A 707 5.86 -13.87 58.19
C LEU A 707 5.92 -14.58 59.55
N HIS A 708 7.00 -14.35 60.29
CA HIS A 708 7.24 -14.99 61.60
C HIS A 708 6.31 -14.42 62.68
N ILE A 709 5.96 -15.22 63.68
CA ILE A 709 5.01 -14.81 64.75
C ILE A 709 5.42 -13.53 65.49
N SER A 710 6.73 -13.27 65.66
CA SER A 710 7.25 -12.04 66.29
C SER A 710 7.02 -10.76 65.47
N GLU A 711 6.74 -10.90 64.18
CA GLU A 711 6.64 -9.83 63.18
C GLU A 711 5.19 -9.52 62.78
N LEU A 712 4.22 -10.11 63.46
CA LEU A 712 2.79 -9.86 63.25
C LEU A 712 2.30 -8.54 63.88
N SER A 713 2.76 -8.22 65.09
CA SER A 713 2.30 -7.06 65.86
C SER A 713 3.40 -6.47 66.76
N HIS A 714 3.16 -5.28 67.29
CA HIS A 714 3.93 -4.75 68.43
C HIS A 714 3.56 -5.44 69.75
N GLU A 715 2.34 -5.96 69.85
CA GLU A 715 1.84 -6.73 70.99
C GLU A 715 2.22 -8.22 70.92
N PRO A 716 2.32 -8.94 72.07
CA PRO A 716 2.72 -10.34 72.10
C PRO A 716 1.61 -11.29 71.59
N VAL A 717 1.72 -11.71 70.34
CA VAL A 717 0.81 -12.67 69.69
C VAL A 717 1.09 -14.09 70.15
N SER A 718 0.09 -14.76 70.73
CA SER A 718 0.21 -16.15 71.23
C SER A 718 -0.17 -17.22 70.20
N LYS A 719 -0.98 -16.88 69.18
CA LYS A 719 -1.28 -17.74 68.02
C LYS A 719 -1.36 -16.91 66.75
N VAL A 720 -0.78 -17.41 65.66
CA VAL A 720 -0.81 -16.73 64.35
C VAL A 720 -2.24 -16.55 63.82
N SER A 721 -3.10 -17.55 64.04
CA SER A 721 -4.51 -17.55 63.60
C SER A 721 -5.38 -16.46 64.20
N ASP A 722 -4.96 -15.86 65.32
CA ASP A 722 -5.72 -14.82 66.02
C ASP A 722 -5.53 -13.44 65.37
N VAL A 723 -4.50 -13.28 64.52
CA VAL A 723 -4.17 -12.03 63.81
C VAL A 723 -4.38 -12.14 62.30
N VAL A 724 -4.20 -13.34 61.73
CA VAL A 724 -4.29 -13.55 60.28
C VAL A 724 -5.01 -14.83 59.89
N THR A 725 -5.71 -14.79 58.75
CA THR A 725 -6.55 -15.88 58.24
C THR A 725 -6.08 -16.39 56.87
N LEU A 726 -6.39 -17.65 56.54
CA LEU A 726 -6.04 -18.25 55.25
C LEU A 726 -6.72 -17.50 54.09
N GLY A 727 -5.99 -17.19 53.04
CA GLY A 727 -6.48 -16.41 51.90
C GLY A 727 -6.61 -14.90 52.16
N GLN A 728 -6.29 -14.41 53.36
CA GLN A 728 -6.27 -12.97 53.65
C GLN A 728 -5.10 -12.29 52.91
N GLN A 729 -5.37 -11.11 52.36
CA GLN A 729 -4.41 -10.32 51.61
C GLN A 729 -3.91 -9.14 52.45
N LEU A 730 -2.58 -9.01 52.59
CA LEU A 730 -1.91 -8.06 53.47
C LEU A 730 -0.78 -7.34 52.73
N SER A 731 -0.42 -6.15 53.22
CA SER A 731 0.80 -5.43 52.80
C SER A 731 1.89 -5.67 53.84
N LEU A 732 3.07 -6.13 53.41
CA LEU A 732 4.15 -6.62 54.28
C LEU A 732 5.50 -6.10 53.80
N MET A 733 6.38 -5.76 54.73
CA MET A 733 7.74 -5.30 54.42
C MET A 733 8.70 -6.49 54.38
N CYS A 734 9.57 -6.54 53.36
CA CYS A 734 10.72 -7.44 53.37
C CYS A 734 11.76 -6.95 54.38
N ILE A 735 12.05 -7.74 55.41
CA ILE A 735 13.05 -7.43 56.44
C ILE A 735 14.40 -8.13 56.20
N GLY A 736 14.49 -8.99 55.18
CA GLY A 736 15.73 -9.65 54.79
C GLY A 736 15.51 -10.95 54.03
N GLN A 737 16.61 -11.56 53.59
CA GLN A 737 16.66 -12.92 53.07
C GLN A 737 17.51 -13.79 54.00
N ASP A 738 17.15 -15.06 54.15
CA ASP A 738 17.91 -16.04 54.94
C ASP A 738 19.11 -16.60 54.16
N MET A 739 20.05 -17.27 54.83
CA MET A 739 21.22 -17.91 54.17
C MET A 739 20.85 -18.98 53.12
N ARG A 740 19.57 -19.37 53.03
CA ARG A 740 19.00 -20.28 52.02
C ARG A 740 18.16 -19.57 50.93
N GLY A 741 18.17 -18.24 50.88
CA GLY A 741 17.38 -17.44 49.93
C GLY A 741 15.91 -17.22 50.32
N ASN A 742 15.45 -17.76 51.45
CA ASN A 742 14.07 -17.60 51.90
C ASN A 742 13.80 -16.15 52.36
N ILE A 743 12.73 -15.53 51.86
CA ILE A 743 12.37 -14.14 52.21
C ILE A 743 11.70 -14.09 53.59
N LYS A 744 12.13 -13.13 54.42
CA LYS A 744 11.53 -12.81 55.73
C LYS A 744 10.66 -11.56 55.61
N LEU A 745 9.41 -11.65 56.06
CA LEU A 745 8.40 -10.60 55.96
C LEU A 745 8.00 -10.09 57.36
N SER A 746 7.61 -8.82 57.44
CA SER A 746 7.06 -8.20 58.66
C SER A 746 5.83 -7.35 58.38
N LEU A 747 4.80 -7.52 59.22
CA LEU A 747 3.62 -6.65 59.31
C LEU A 747 3.86 -5.53 60.34
N LYS A 748 4.51 -5.88 61.45
CA LYS A 748 4.95 -5.00 62.54
C LYS A 748 5.75 -3.78 62.06
N ALA A 749 6.57 -3.93 61.02
CA ALA A 749 7.34 -2.84 60.41
C ALA A 749 6.48 -1.74 59.75
N ILE A 750 5.20 -2.01 59.46
CA ILE A 750 4.24 -1.08 58.83
C ILE A 750 3.25 -0.51 59.87
N LEU A 751 3.05 -1.20 60.99
CA LEU A 751 2.16 -0.74 62.07
C LEU A 751 2.77 0.44 62.83
N PRO A 752 2.02 1.52 63.11
CA PRO A 752 2.52 2.67 63.86
C PRO A 752 2.96 2.26 65.27
N ARG A 753 4.06 2.83 65.76
CA ARG A 753 4.55 2.57 67.12
C ARG A 753 3.66 3.29 68.15
N PRO A 754 3.26 2.62 69.25
CA PRO A 754 2.66 3.32 70.38
C PRO A 754 3.69 4.27 71.02
N VAL A 755 3.25 5.47 71.40
CA VAL A 755 4.10 6.48 72.05
C VAL A 755 4.00 6.30 73.56
N SER A 756 5.14 6.16 74.23
CA SER A 756 5.22 6.12 75.69
C SER A 756 5.41 7.53 76.26
N GLU A 757 4.41 8.06 76.96
CA GLU A 757 4.50 9.37 77.60
C GLU A 757 5.38 9.36 78.87
N THR A 758 6.14 10.42 79.08
CA THR A 758 6.39 10.95 80.44
C THR A 758 6.75 12.44 80.41
N SER A 759 5.97 13.21 81.16
CA SER A 759 6.17 14.57 81.68
C SER A 759 7.62 14.96 82.04
N ASN A 760 8.07 16.23 82.10
CA ASN A 760 7.50 17.60 81.95
C ASN A 760 8.72 18.60 81.93
N VAL A 761 8.70 19.92 81.68
CA VAL A 761 7.75 21.01 81.32
C VAL A 761 8.62 22.22 80.86
N ALA A 762 8.21 23.29 80.16
CA ALA A 762 7.22 23.57 79.10
C ALA A 762 7.28 25.10 78.78
N ARG A 763 6.54 25.58 77.76
CA ARG A 763 6.19 27.00 77.45
C ARG A 763 7.31 27.91 76.88
N ASP A 764 7.06 28.78 75.89
CA ASP A 764 5.92 29.05 74.99
C ASP A 764 6.47 29.32 73.56
N SER A 765 5.77 29.18 72.41
CA SER A 765 4.51 29.83 71.99
C SER A 765 4.00 29.29 70.62
N ILE A 766 2.77 29.63 70.20
CA ILE A 766 2.07 29.21 68.93
C ILE A 766 1.17 30.37 68.41
N PRO A 767 0.71 30.44 67.13
CA PRO A 767 -0.52 29.76 66.57
C PRO A 767 -0.32 29.09 65.17
N VAL A 768 -1.08 28.05 64.71
CA VAL A 768 -2.49 27.94 64.21
C VAL A 768 -2.71 28.71 62.85
N ILE A 769 -2.90 28.11 61.65
CA ILE A 769 -3.96 27.20 61.06
C ILE A 769 -5.20 28.05 60.58
N GLU A 770 -5.88 27.87 59.41
CA GLU A 770 -6.36 26.66 58.68
C GLU A 770 -6.32 26.72 57.10
N GLU A 771 -7.41 26.39 56.35
CA GLU A 771 -7.42 26.01 54.90
C GLU A 771 -8.16 26.95 53.87
N MET A 772 -7.97 26.64 52.57
CA MET A 772 -8.87 26.86 51.39
C MET A 772 -8.94 28.25 50.67
N PRO A 773 -9.42 28.34 49.39
CA PRO A 773 -8.91 29.32 48.40
C PRO A 773 -9.91 30.33 47.77
N ALA A 774 -9.33 31.27 46.98
CA ALA A 774 -9.80 31.82 45.68
C ALA A 774 -10.08 33.35 45.52
N ILE A 775 -9.98 33.82 44.26
CA ILE A 775 -10.60 35.02 43.63
C ILE A 775 -9.93 36.43 43.71
N VAL A 776 -9.27 36.81 42.60
CA VAL A 776 -9.40 38.03 41.74
C VAL A 776 -9.34 39.48 42.30
N ALA A 777 -8.33 40.24 41.80
CA ALA A 777 -8.25 41.72 41.55
C ALA A 777 -8.22 42.69 42.76
N ASN A 778 -7.79 43.97 42.65
CA ASN A 778 -7.55 44.83 41.48
C ASN A 778 -6.57 46.02 41.77
N LYS A 779 -5.60 46.30 40.87
CA LYS A 779 -4.77 47.55 40.75
C LYS A 779 -3.93 47.99 41.99
N GLN A 780 -2.83 48.76 41.88
CA GLN A 780 -2.40 49.73 40.84
C GLN A 780 -0.86 49.71 40.61
N GLU A 781 -0.31 50.64 39.81
CA GLU A 781 1.00 50.53 39.12
C GLU A 781 2.24 51.06 39.89
N MET A 782 3.45 50.55 39.54
CA MET A 782 4.68 51.34 39.29
C MET A 782 5.77 50.50 38.57
N GLN A 783 6.87 51.13 38.10
CA GLN A 783 7.79 50.60 37.06
C GLN A 783 9.24 50.29 37.51
N LYS A 784 9.94 49.44 36.73
CA LYS A 784 11.41 49.19 36.51
C LYS A 784 12.46 49.81 37.47
N PRO A 785 13.50 49.06 37.93
CA PRO A 785 14.69 48.67 37.11
C PRO A 785 15.09 47.17 37.27
N THR A 786 16.12 46.54 36.65
CA THR A 786 17.26 46.87 35.73
C THR A 786 18.67 47.09 36.37
N VAL A 787 19.75 46.67 35.65
CA VAL A 787 21.22 46.94 35.80
C VAL A 787 22.13 45.92 36.56
N VAL A 788 22.87 45.11 35.76
CA VAL A 788 24.33 44.72 35.80
C VAL A 788 24.97 43.71 36.82
N GLU A 789 25.62 42.70 36.21
CA GLU A 789 26.84 41.86 36.46
C GLU A 789 27.52 41.64 37.84
N LEU A 790 28.03 40.40 38.02
CA LEU A 790 29.47 40.11 38.27
C LEU A 790 29.84 38.63 37.93
N GLU A 791 31.11 38.34 37.63
CA GLU A 791 31.61 37.06 37.08
C GLU A 791 32.17 36.06 38.11
N VAL A 792 32.14 34.75 37.80
CA VAL A 792 33.10 33.72 38.30
C VAL A 792 33.43 32.71 37.19
N SER A 793 34.67 32.19 37.19
CA SER A 793 35.32 31.45 36.10
C SER A 793 34.94 29.96 35.95
N ARG A 794 35.08 29.45 34.71
CA ARG A 794 34.99 28.01 34.36
C ARG A 794 36.26 27.24 34.73
N SER A 795 36.10 25.97 35.08
CA SER A 795 37.06 24.90 34.79
C SER A 795 36.34 23.75 34.07
N VAL A 796 37.07 22.93 33.31
CA VAL A 796 36.48 21.98 32.34
C VAL A 796 37.01 20.56 32.54
N ILE A 797 36.11 19.59 32.69
CA ILE A 797 36.39 18.16 32.57
C ILE A 797 35.35 17.56 31.60
N LYS A 798 35.79 16.74 30.64
CA LYS A 798 34.94 16.12 29.61
C LYS A 798 34.44 14.74 30.05
N PRO A 799 33.17 14.37 29.80
CA PRO A 799 32.79 12.98 29.56
C PRO A 799 33.12 12.57 28.12
N SER A 800 33.33 11.27 27.88
CA SER A 800 33.69 10.70 26.57
C SER A 800 32.46 10.30 25.75
N THR A 801 32.39 10.72 24.49
CA THR A 801 31.37 10.28 23.51
C THR A 801 31.90 9.16 22.61
N SER A 802 31.13 8.08 22.48
CA SER A 802 31.31 7.07 21.43
C SER A 802 30.40 7.40 20.24
N SER A 803 30.96 7.96 19.17
CA SER A 803 30.20 8.35 17.99
C SER A 803 30.10 7.23 16.96
N SER A 804 28.89 6.68 16.77
CA SER A 804 28.47 6.23 15.44
C SER A 804 28.26 7.47 14.56
N ALA A 805 28.81 7.47 13.34
CA ALA A 805 28.74 8.63 12.46
C ALA A 805 27.39 8.68 11.74
N ALA A 806 26.68 9.81 11.84
CA ALA A 806 25.54 10.10 10.99
C ALA A 806 26.03 10.34 9.55
N ILE A 807 25.49 9.58 8.58
CA ILE A 807 25.87 9.70 7.17
C ILE A 807 25.15 10.92 6.57
N VAL A 808 25.88 12.02 6.42
CA VAL A 808 25.43 13.19 5.65
C VAL A 808 25.71 12.91 4.17
N ILE A 809 24.65 12.66 3.40
CA ILE A 809 24.74 12.53 1.95
C ILE A 809 24.92 13.94 1.36
N ARG A 810 26.02 14.18 0.65
CA ARG A 810 26.31 15.40 -0.10
C ARG A 810 25.95 15.21 -1.58
N SER A 811 25.59 16.30 -2.24
CA SER A 811 25.37 16.35 -3.69
C SER A 811 26.70 16.34 -4.46
N ALA A 812 26.66 15.93 -5.73
CA ALA A 812 27.85 15.94 -6.58
C ALA A 812 28.45 17.36 -6.75
N ALA A 813 27.60 18.39 -6.77
CA ALA A 813 28.03 19.79 -6.89
C ALA A 813 28.82 20.29 -5.67
N GLU A 814 28.57 19.75 -4.47
CA GLU A 814 29.34 20.10 -3.26
C GLU A 814 30.74 19.45 -3.29
N CYS A 815 30.87 18.26 -3.88
CA CYS A 815 32.17 17.60 -4.09
C CYS A 815 33.03 18.37 -5.12
N ASP A 816 32.43 18.80 -6.23
CA ASP A 816 33.14 19.53 -7.30
C ASP A 816 33.69 20.90 -6.84
N GLU A 817 33.07 21.53 -5.83
CA GLU A 817 33.55 22.78 -5.22
C GLU A 817 34.59 22.55 -4.10
N GLU A 818 34.53 21.42 -3.38
CA GLU A 818 35.61 21.01 -2.47
C GLU A 818 36.90 20.66 -3.23
N GLU A 819 36.85 19.97 -4.39
CA GLU A 819 38.08 19.71 -5.17
C GLU A 819 38.74 20.99 -5.70
N LYS A 820 37.95 21.99 -6.13
CA LYS A 820 38.49 23.31 -6.57
C LYS A 820 39.12 24.11 -5.43
N SER A 821 38.59 24.00 -4.21
CA SER A 821 39.06 24.77 -3.05
C SER A 821 40.20 24.08 -2.29
N ALA A 822 40.30 22.74 -2.33
CA ALA A 822 41.38 21.97 -1.72
C ALA A 822 42.76 22.21 -2.36
N GLY A 823 42.82 22.70 -3.61
CA GLY A 823 44.07 22.91 -4.36
C GLY A 823 45.01 24.02 -3.84
N LEU A 824 44.67 24.75 -2.78
CA LEU A 824 45.38 25.97 -2.35
C LEU A 824 45.68 26.04 -0.83
N SER A 825 46.29 25.01 -0.23
CA SER A 825 47.04 25.19 1.03
C SER A 825 48.28 24.27 1.15
N GLN A 826 49.26 24.71 1.95
CA GLN A 826 50.65 24.25 1.87
C GLN A 826 50.95 22.94 2.63
N GLY A 827 51.92 22.18 2.11
CA GLY A 827 52.74 21.24 2.89
C GLY A 827 54.22 21.37 2.52
N ASN A 828 55.10 21.77 3.46
CA ASN A 828 56.54 21.97 3.18
C ASN A 828 57.40 21.85 4.46
N LYS A 829 58.66 21.37 4.30
CA LYS A 829 59.67 20.99 5.34
C LYS A 829 59.29 19.70 6.10
N SER A 830 60.11 18.64 6.08
CA SER A 830 61.53 18.55 6.46
C SER A 830 62.31 17.59 5.52
N THR A 831 63.41 17.94 4.84
CA THR A 831 64.83 18.14 5.26
C THR A 831 65.58 16.89 5.77
N PRO A 832 66.90 16.70 5.46
CA PRO A 832 67.68 17.19 4.30
C PRO A 832 68.81 16.23 3.78
N LYS A 833 69.56 16.67 2.73
CA LYS A 833 70.88 16.14 2.25
C LYS A 833 70.87 14.76 1.54
N THR A 834 71.68 14.41 0.53
CA THR A 834 72.66 15.04 -0.43
C THR A 834 73.05 13.97 -1.48
N SER A 835 73.61 14.19 -2.68
CA SER A 835 73.81 15.34 -3.60
C SER A 835 74.39 14.82 -4.96
N GLN A 836 74.83 15.72 -5.88
CA GLN A 836 75.66 15.47 -7.09
C GLN A 836 75.01 14.75 -8.31
N ALA A 837 75.26 15.11 -9.59
CA ALA A 837 75.85 16.35 -10.15
C ALA A 837 75.59 16.58 -11.68
N SER A 838 75.76 17.84 -12.12
CA SER A 838 76.34 18.31 -13.41
C SER A 838 75.60 18.27 -14.78
N LYS A 839 75.56 19.47 -15.40
CA LYS A 839 75.63 19.84 -16.86
C LYS A 839 74.41 19.49 -17.76
N ARG A 840 73.80 20.35 -18.61
CA ARG A 840 74.08 21.62 -19.37
C ARG A 840 74.33 21.37 -20.88
N VAL A 841 73.89 22.30 -21.76
CA VAL A 841 73.95 22.37 -23.26
C VAL A 841 72.68 21.83 -23.98
N SER A 842 72.19 22.30 -25.16
CA SER A 842 71.88 23.67 -25.70
C SER A 842 71.17 23.58 -27.10
N LYS A 843 70.52 24.67 -27.59
CA LYS A 843 70.13 24.95 -29.02
C LYS A 843 68.95 24.11 -29.60
N GLN A 844 68.20 24.49 -30.67
CA GLN A 844 68.09 25.69 -31.53
C GLN A 844 66.75 25.74 -32.35
N LYS A 845 66.30 26.94 -32.79
CA LYS A 845 65.61 27.38 -34.07
C LYS A 845 64.56 26.50 -34.81
N ILE A 846 63.75 26.97 -35.80
CA ILE A 846 62.94 28.20 -36.09
C ILE A 846 62.32 28.10 -37.54
N ASN A 847 61.08 28.60 -37.74
CA ASN A 847 60.38 28.97 -39.01
C ASN A 847 59.85 27.94 -40.05
N SER A 848 58.87 28.44 -40.84
CA SER A 848 58.10 27.87 -41.98
C SER A 848 58.56 28.40 -43.36
N PRO A 849 57.93 28.07 -44.53
CA PRO A 849 56.81 28.89 -45.10
C PRO A 849 55.80 28.22 -46.11
N GLU A 850 54.77 29.00 -46.52
CA GLU A 850 54.09 29.17 -47.85
C GLU A 850 53.35 28.07 -48.67
N ASN A 851 52.03 28.30 -48.85
CA ASN A 851 51.15 28.46 -50.06
C ASN A 851 51.05 27.52 -51.30
N ASP A 852 49.76 27.34 -51.70
CA ASP A 852 49.11 27.31 -53.05
C ASP A 852 49.65 26.47 -54.26
N ASP A 853 48.79 25.63 -54.87
CA ASP A 853 48.10 26.00 -56.15
C ASP A 853 47.04 24.99 -56.68
N ARG A 854 45.90 25.53 -57.17
CA ARG A 854 45.04 25.18 -58.36
C ARG A 854 44.68 23.72 -58.77
N ASP A 855 43.65 23.46 -59.60
CA ASP A 855 42.76 24.33 -60.40
C ASP A 855 41.24 23.93 -60.28
N SER A 856 40.43 24.18 -61.30
CA SER A 856 38.97 24.39 -61.21
C SER A 856 38.25 24.25 -62.58
N LYS A 857 36.90 24.30 -62.60
CA LYS A 857 36.12 24.88 -63.72
C LYS A 857 34.68 25.23 -63.34
N VAL A 858 34.24 26.45 -63.69
CA VAL A 858 32.97 27.09 -63.29
C VAL A 858 32.43 28.02 -64.40
N PRO A 859 31.18 27.80 -64.84
CA PRO A 859 30.13 28.84 -64.92
C PRO A 859 28.79 28.30 -64.34
N SER A 860 27.66 29.00 -64.15
CA SER A 860 27.19 30.41 -64.15
C SER A 860 25.70 30.37 -63.73
N SER A 861 25.01 31.35 -63.12
CA SER A 861 25.28 32.65 -62.46
C SER A 861 23.95 32.98 -61.70
N SER A 862 23.47 34.16 -61.26
CA SER A 862 23.80 35.60 -61.15
C SER A 862 22.66 36.22 -60.28
N LEU A 863 22.71 37.35 -59.56
CA LEU A 863 23.65 38.49 -59.46
C LEU A 863 23.51 39.16 -58.06
N ALA A 864 24.18 40.31 -57.86
CA ALA A 864 23.83 41.52 -57.07
C ALA A 864 22.76 41.49 -55.93
N SER A 865 22.92 42.22 -54.79
CA SER A 865 24.04 43.06 -54.30
C SER A 865 23.84 43.64 -52.87
N HIS A 866 24.92 43.71 -52.06
CA HIS A 866 25.22 44.70 -50.98
C HIS A 866 24.24 44.84 -49.76
N THR A 867 24.63 45.26 -48.53
CA THR A 867 25.90 45.79 -47.94
C THR A 867 25.98 45.56 -46.41
N PHE A 868 27.18 45.31 -45.85
CA PHE A 868 27.77 45.72 -44.53
C PHE A 868 26.83 45.95 -43.30
N LYS A 869 27.11 45.54 -42.04
CA LYS A 869 28.35 45.34 -41.23
C LYS A 869 27.94 44.66 -39.87
N GLY A 870 28.77 44.13 -38.96
CA GLY A 870 30.20 43.77 -38.92
C GLY A 870 30.87 43.92 -37.51
N THR A 871 31.87 43.07 -37.20
CA THR A 871 32.80 43.07 -36.02
C THR A 871 32.31 42.66 -34.62
N CYS A 872 33.25 42.25 -33.74
CA CYS A 872 33.06 41.44 -32.52
C CYS A 872 34.00 41.86 -31.36
N LEU A 873 33.91 41.13 -30.22
CA LEU A 873 34.89 40.92 -29.12
C LEU A 873 34.64 41.57 -27.73
N SER A 874 35.18 40.87 -26.74
CA SER A 874 35.19 41.01 -25.26
C SER A 874 36.25 42.05 -24.77
N PRO A 875 36.54 42.31 -23.45
CA PRO A 875 36.29 41.47 -22.25
C PRO A 875 36.04 42.15 -20.85
N ALA A 876 35.82 41.28 -19.84
CA ALA A 876 36.25 41.28 -18.42
C ALA A 876 36.46 42.55 -17.55
N VAL A 877 36.18 42.45 -16.23
CA VAL A 877 37.07 42.68 -15.05
C VAL A 877 36.27 42.84 -13.72
N HIS A 878 36.87 42.51 -12.57
CA HIS A 878 36.29 42.56 -11.21
C HIS A 878 36.20 43.98 -10.57
N LEU A 879 35.33 44.20 -9.55
CA LEU A 879 35.74 44.35 -8.13
C LEU A 879 34.62 44.77 -7.12
N ARG A 880 34.58 44.07 -5.97
CA ARG A 880 34.30 44.49 -4.58
C ARG A 880 33.23 45.56 -4.21
N THR A 881 32.20 45.07 -3.51
CA THR A 881 31.72 45.46 -2.15
C THR A 881 31.73 46.93 -1.68
N ALA A 882 30.55 47.39 -1.23
CA ALA A 882 30.38 48.31 -0.09
C ALA A 882 29.03 48.03 0.62
N VAL A 883 28.90 48.37 1.91
CA VAL A 883 27.70 48.20 2.75
C VAL A 883 27.56 49.38 3.71
N GLN A 884 26.37 49.97 3.80
CA GLN A 884 25.84 50.82 4.89
C GLN A 884 24.30 50.89 4.70
N TYR A 885 23.41 50.64 5.66
CA TYR A 885 23.22 51.04 7.08
C TYR A 885 22.46 52.37 7.30
N ASP A 886 21.13 52.21 7.47
CA ASP A 886 20.21 52.75 8.51
C ASP A 886 19.98 54.27 8.73
N GLU A 887 18.98 54.54 9.61
CA GLU A 887 18.46 55.84 10.13
C GLU A 887 17.53 56.63 9.17
N GLU A 888 16.40 57.25 9.59
CA GLU A 888 15.71 57.30 10.89
C GLU A 888 14.17 57.56 10.73
N GLU A 889 13.39 57.60 11.82
CA GLU A 889 11.94 57.90 11.83
C GLU A 889 11.60 59.41 11.68
N ILE A 890 10.34 59.75 11.32
CA ILE A 890 9.53 60.84 11.94
C ILE A 890 8.08 60.88 11.42
N SER A 891 7.17 61.50 12.19
CA SER A 891 5.70 61.40 12.09
C SER A 891 4.97 62.52 11.32
N SER A 892 3.90 62.15 10.59
CA SER A 892 2.59 62.84 10.44
C SER A 892 2.48 64.34 10.08
N GLY A 893 1.65 64.69 9.07
CA GLY A 893 0.90 65.98 9.10
C GLY A 893 0.44 66.66 7.79
N SER A 894 -0.79 66.37 7.34
CA SER A 894 -1.82 67.30 6.79
C SER A 894 -1.50 68.52 5.88
N SER A 895 -2.18 68.61 4.73
CA SER A 895 -2.74 69.83 4.04
C SER A 895 -3.31 69.41 2.67
N GLU A 896 -4.23 70.07 1.96
CA GLU A 896 -5.26 71.11 2.20
C GLU A 896 -6.41 70.86 1.18
N VAL A 897 -7.60 71.49 1.14
CA VAL A 897 -7.94 72.91 0.87
C VAL A 897 -9.41 73.17 1.29
N SER A 898 -9.74 74.41 1.69
CA SER A 898 -11.04 74.82 2.24
C SER A 898 -11.98 75.59 1.29
N LYS A 899 -13.26 75.76 1.67
CA LYS A 899 -14.02 77.04 1.55
C LYS A 899 -15.33 77.12 2.36
N ASN A 900 -15.35 78.04 3.33
CA ASN A 900 -16.44 78.92 3.83
C ASN A 900 -17.87 78.34 4.06
N ALA A 901 -18.34 78.21 5.30
CA ALA A 901 -19.09 79.21 6.11
C ALA A 901 -20.63 79.23 5.85
N LEU A 902 -21.54 79.56 6.78
CA LEU A 902 -21.48 80.42 7.97
C LEU A 902 -22.46 79.98 9.10
N LYS A 903 -22.44 80.67 10.25
CA LYS A 903 -23.17 80.45 11.53
C LYS A 903 -24.69 80.16 11.44
N GLY A 904 -25.24 79.40 12.40
CA GLY A 904 -26.68 79.35 12.72
C GLY A 904 -26.98 78.58 14.02
N LEU A 905 -27.90 79.07 14.86
CA LEU A 905 -28.26 78.49 16.17
C LEU A 905 -29.72 77.99 16.22
N GLN A 906 -30.01 77.07 17.14
CA GLN A 906 -31.31 76.81 17.80
C GLN A 906 -32.63 76.90 17.00
N SER A 907 -33.26 75.72 16.85
CA SER A 907 -34.70 75.46 17.08
C SER A 907 -35.79 76.45 16.62
N SER A 908 -36.63 75.97 15.71
CA SER A 908 -38.07 75.67 15.94
C SER A 908 -39.05 76.26 14.92
N LYS A 909 -40.15 75.51 14.69
CA LYS A 909 -41.45 75.93 14.12
C LYS A 909 -41.44 76.36 12.64
N ARG A 910 -42.49 76.11 11.84
CA ARG A 910 -43.59 75.10 11.82
C ARG A 910 -44.38 75.32 10.51
N ASP A 911 -45.48 74.58 10.33
CA ASP A 911 -46.54 74.84 9.34
C ASP A 911 -46.15 74.58 7.86
N ARG A 912 -46.94 73.88 7.01
CA ARG A 912 -48.33 73.35 7.03
C ARG A 912 -48.37 71.99 6.27
N LYS A 913 -49.46 71.21 6.14
CA LYS A 913 -50.90 71.49 6.34
C LYS A 913 -51.67 70.30 6.99
N ARG A 914 -52.40 69.48 6.22
CA ARG A 914 -53.32 68.36 6.57
C ARG A 914 -53.41 67.40 5.35
N LYS A 915 -53.88 66.13 5.39
CA LYS A 915 -54.91 65.50 6.25
C LYS A 915 -54.65 63.99 6.57
N THR A 916 -54.94 63.63 7.83
CA THR A 916 -55.60 62.39 8.37
C THR A 916 -55.10 60.96 8.05
N SER A 917 -54.72 60.01 8.95
CA SER A 917 -54.93 59.70 10.41
C SER A 917 -56.07 58.69 10.72
N PRO A 918 -56.12 57.94 11.87
CA PRO A 918 -55.17 57.70 13.01
C PRO A 918 -55.13 56.19 13.49
N PRO A 919 -54.81 55.78 14.76
CA PRO A 919 -53.55 55.89 15.56
C PRO A 919 -53.10 54.60 16.37
N LYS A 920 -52.03 54.73 17.19
CA LYS A 920 -51.61 53.95 18.42
C LYS A 920 -50.74 52.67 18.22
N LYS A 921 -49.81 52.29 19.14
CA LYS A 921 -49.01 53.03 20.17
C LYS A 921 -47.85 52.13 20.71
N ASP A 922 -46.65 52.71 20.87
CA ASP A 922 -45.57 52.60 21.89
C ASP A 922 -45.07 51.26 22.55
N ASP A 923 -43.75 51.29 22.86
CA ASP A 923 -42.97 50.72 24.01
C ASP A 923 -42.33 49.29 24.09
N SER A 924 -41.00 49.32 24.33
CA SER A 924 -40.13 48.58 25.29
C SER A 924 -39.84 47.05 25.29
N GLU A 925 -38.52 46.75 25.30
CA GLU A 925 -37.76 45.82 26.18
C GLU A 925 -37.73 44.26 26.08
N LEU A 926 -36.50 43.75 26.34
CA LEU A 926 -36.07 42.55 27.10
C LEU A 926 -36.56 41.10 26.81
N VAL A 927 -35.60 40.30 26.32
CA VAL A 927 -35.02 39.08 26.94
C VAL A 927 -35.89 37.83 27.27
N ASN A 928 -35.33 36.67 26.90
CA ASN A 928 -35.69 35.27 27.25
C ASN A 928 -37.04 34.75 26.70
N SER A 929 -37.30 33.45 26.47
CA SER A 929 -36.62 32.13 26.47
C SER A 929 -37.67 31.11 27.00
N PHE A 930 -37.45 29.79 26.88
CA PHE A 930 -38.34 28.69 27.35
C PHE A 930 -39.70 28.59 26.60
N MET A 931 -40.44 27.46 26.55
CA MET A 931 -40.15 26.00 26.54
C MET A 931 -41.48 25.23 26.31
N GLY A 932 -41.47 23.89 26.19
CA GLY A 932 -42.68 23.05 26.12
C GLY A 932 -43.24 22.91 24.69
N ILE A 933 -43.36 21.74 24.05
CA ILE A 933 -43.68 20.37 24.50
C ILE A 933 -45.07 20.36 25.17
N LEU A 934 -46.15 19.86 24.54
CA LEU A 934 -46.47 18.42 24.47
C LEU A 934 -47.47 18.06 23.33
N THR A 935 -47.45 16.77 22.99
CA THR A 935 -48.43 15.89 22.30
C THR A 935 -49.92 16.22 22.52
N HIS A 936 -50.88 15.90 21.61
CA HIS A 936 -51.33 14.53 21.26
C HIS A 936 -52.37 14.47 20.10
N VAL A 937 -52.64 13.25 19.58
CA VAL A 937 -53.93 12.65 19.08
C VAL A 937 -54.92 13.52 18.25
N ALA A 938 -55.58 13.14 17.13
CA ALA A 938 -55.58 12.07 16.11
C ALA A 938 -57.05 11.70 15.71
N GLY A 939 -57.31 11.46 14.42
CA GLY A 939 -58.63 11.09 13.85
C GLY A 939 -59.57 12.28 13.52
N GLN A 940 -60.61 12.15 12.68
CA GLN A 940 -60.96 11.11 11.67
C GLN A 940 -62.15 11.59 10.80
N ASN A 941 -62.13 11.38 9.46
CA ASN A 941 -63.27 11.40 8.49
C ASN A 941 -64.09 12.73 8.37
N ASP A 942 -64.88 13.10 7.34
CA ASP A 942 -65.05 12.89 5.88
C ASP A 942 -65.96 14.08 5.38
N GLY A 943 -66.30 14.40 4.12
CA GLY A 943 -66.01 13.91 2.75
C GLY A 943 -66.99 14.58 1.72
N GLU A 944 -66.74 14.46 0.40
CA GLU A 944 -67.66 14.77 -0.75
C GLU A 944 -68.09 16.26 -0.99
N ASP A 945 -68.34 16.80 -2.22
CA ASP A 945 -68.14 16.35 -3.63
C ASP A 945 -68.15 17.52 -4.68
N SER A 946 -67.64 17.27 -5.91
CA SER A 946 -67.86 17.99 -7.22
C SER A 946 -67.24 19.38 -7.50
N GLY A 947 -66.96 19.77 -8.79
CA GLY A 947 -66.63 21.18 -9.12
C GLY A 947 -66.00 21.68 -10.46
N SER A 948 -65.31 20.88 -11.29
CA SER A 948 -64.84 21.19 -12.69
C SER A 948 -64.06 22.49 -13.09
N LEU A 949 -62.79 22.33 -13.54
CA LEU A 949 -62.08 23.00 -14.68
C LEU A 949 -61.80 24.55 -14.69
N PRO A 950 -60.88 25.08 -15.53
CA PRO A 950 -59.52 24.60 -15.86
C PRO A 950 -58.42 25.71 -15.98
N GLN A 951 -57.14 25.38 -15.74
CA GLN A 951 -55.90 25.85 -16.44
C GLN A 951 -54.62 25.46 -15.66
N GLY A 952 -53.46 25.45 -16.33
CA GLY A 952 -52.14 25.46 -15.68
C GLY A 952 -51.26 24.22 -15.88
N SER A 953 -49.95 24.43 -16.03
CA SER A 953 -48.94 23.43 -16.42
C SER A 953 -48.10 22.87 -15.25
N LYS A 954 -47.80 21.56 -15.32
CA LYS A 954 -46.71 20.74 -14.71
C LYS A 954 -47.19 19.27 -14.73
N SER A 955 -46.41 18.27 -15.15
CA SER A 955 -45.14 17.73 -14.62
C SER A 955 -45.30 16.91 -13.33
N ILE A 956 -44.49 15.85 -13.24
CA ILE A 956 -44.41 14.81 -12.19
C ILE A 956 -45.53 13.75 -12.20
N SER A 957 -45.11 12.49 -12.23
CA SER A 957 -45.94 11.28 -12.31
C SER A 957 -45.91 10.46 -11.02
N LYS A 958 -47.07 9.93 -10.57
CA LYS A 958 -47.36 8.48 -10.40
C LYS A 958 -48.48 8.21 -9.40
N THR A 959 -49.59 7.67 -9.90
CA THR A 959 -50.70 7.11 -9.12
C THR A 959 -50.31 5.78 -8.47
N LEU A 960 -51.04 5.37 -7.43
CA LEU A 960 -50.78 4.16 -6.63
C LEU A 960 -52.02 3.23 -6.64
N ARG A 961 -51.79 1.92 -6.39
CA ARG A 961 -52.74 0.82 -6.06
C ARG A 961 -53.39 0.06 -7.23
N ALA A 962 -53.33 -1.28 -7.20
CA ALA A 962 -54.45 -2.14 -6.71
C ALA A 962 -54.51 -3.57 -7.34
N SER A 963 -54.16 -4.57 -6.52
CA SER A 963 -55.03 -5.72 -6.19
C SER A 963 -55.40 -6.85 -7.18
N LYS A 964 -55.04 -8.07 -6.74
CA LYS A 964 -55.90 -9.28 -6.60
C LYS A 964 -56.25 -10.19 -7.80
N ARG A 965 -55.75 -11.44 -7.66
CA ARG A 965 -56.48 -12.73 -7.64
C ARG A 965 -56.66 -13.61 -8.92
N VAL A 966 -56.17 -14.86 -8.76
CA VAL A 966 -56.87 -16.15 -9.03
C VAL A 966 -56.92 -16.71 -10.48
N CYS A 967 -55.89 -17.50 -10.79
CA CYS A 967 -55.96 -18.97 -11.02
C CYS A 967 -57.11 -19.60 -11.86
N LYS A 968 -56.73 -20.30 -12.95
CA LYS A 968 -57.18 -21.70 -13.20
C LYS A 968 -56.32 -22.49 -14.21
N ARG A 969 -56.61 -23.80 -14.31
CA ARG A 969 -55.91 -24.86 -15.09
C ARG A 969 -56.49 -25.06 -16.50
N LYS A 970 -55.78 -25.89 -17.30
CA LYS A 970 -56.09 -26.45 -18.64
C LYS A 970 -55.88 -25.43 -19.78
N GLY A 971 -55.26 -25.76 -20.93
CA GLY A 971 -54.57 -26.98 -21.36
C GLY A 971 -55.23 -27.67 -22.56
N ASN A 972 -54.48 -27.88 -23.65
CA ASN A 972 -54.80 -28.77 -24.76
C ASN A 972 -53.54 -29.06 -25.63
N LEU A 973 -53.45 -30.31 -26.10
CA LEU A 973 -52.76 -30.76 -27.33
C LEU A 973 -53.77 -30.57 -28.51
N PRO A 974 -53.46 -30.84 -29.82
CA PRO A 974 -52.46 -31.79 -30.34
C PRO A 974 -51.71 -31.39 -31.65
N GLN A 975 -50.85 -32.32 -32.14
CA GLN A 975 -50.51 -32.63 -33.55
C GLN A 975 -49.96 -31.51 -34.47
N ASN A 976 -48.99 -31.72 -35.37
CA ASN A 976 -48.14 -32.88 -35.72
C ASN A 976 -46.81 -32.34 -36.37
N ASP A 977 -45.95 -33.01 -37.16
CA ASP A 977 -45.95 -34.34 -37.83
C ASP A 977 -44.49 -34.89 -37.99
N ASP A 978 -44.34 -35.99 -38.75
CA ASP A 978 -43.13 -36.81 -39.01
C ASP A 978 -42.60 -36.62 -40.48
N PRO A 979 -41.69 -37.45 -41.07
CA PRO A 979 -40.51 -38.18 -40.55
C PRO A 979 -39.24 -38.06 -41.47
N ASN A 980 -38.09 -38.68 -41.10
CA ASN A 980 -37.38 -39.69 -41.95
C ASN A 980 -36.03 -40.26 -41.38
N SER A 981 -35.95 -41.61 -41.29
CA SER A 981 -34.80 -42.56 -41.49
C SER A 981 -33.37 -42.24 -40.95
N VAL A 982 -32.65 -43.03 -40.10
CA VAL A 982 -32.70 -44.44 -39.60
C VAL A 982 -32.32 -45.49 -40.69
N PRO A 983 -31.51 -46.60 -40.48
CA PRO A 983 -31.09 -47.29 -39.22
C PRO A 983 -29.60 -47.80 -39.06
N THR A 984 -29.29 -48.25 -37.81
CA THR A 984 -28.41 -49.36 -37.32
C THR A 984 -27.07 -49.78 -37.95
N LEU A 985 -26.07 -50.06 -37.08
CA LEU A 985 -25.61 -51.44 -36.74
C LEU A 985 -24.68 -51.48 -35.50
N THR A 986 -24.58 -52.64 -34.83
CA THR A 986 -23.63 -52.96 -33.74
C THR A 986 -23.03 -54.36 -33.97
N PRO A 987 -21.96 -54.78 -33.24
CA PRO A 987 -22.19 -55.72 -32.13
C PRO A 987 -21.14 -55.75 -30.97
N SER A 988 -21.49 -56.55 -29.94
CA SER A 988 -20.61 -57.30 -29.00
C SER A 988 -19.77 -56.60 -27.92
N SER A 989 -19.92 -57.11 -26.68
CA SER A 989 -19.12 -56.84 -25.48
C SER A 989 -18.02 -57.91 -25.28
N PRO A 990 -17.23 -57.88 -24.18
CA PRO A 990 -17.67 -58.59 -22.96
C PRO A 990 -17.58 -57.74 -21.67
N ALA A 991 -17.85 -58.35 -20.52
CA ALA A 991 -17.99 -57.68 -19.21
C ALA A 991 -17.31 -58.47 -18.08
N VAL A 992 -17.71 -58.19 -16.82
CA VAL A 992 -17.56 -59.02 -15.58
C VAL A 992 -16.34 -58.76 -14.67
N GLN A 993 -16.58 -57.95 -13.61
CA GLN A 993 -16.07 -58.08 -12.22
C GLN A 993 -14.53 -57.91 -12.02
N PHE A 994 -13.93 -57.75 -10.81
CA PHE A 994 -14.32 -58.11 -9.44
C PHE A 994 -13.85 -57.12 -8.33
N ARG A 995 -14.37 -57.36 -7.11
CA ARG A 995 -14.06 -56.81 -5.77
C ARG A 995 -12.59 -56.41 -5.49
N SER A 996 -12.42 -55.39 -4.64
CA SER A 996 -12.04 -55.56 -3.21
C SER A 996 -12.36 -54.26 -2.43
N ALA A 997 -13.06 -54.22 -1.29
CA ALA A 997 -13.07 -55.04 -0.05
C ALA A 997 -12.29 -54.36 1.08
N MET A 998 -13.02 -53.65 1.95
CA MET A 998 -12.62 -53.47 3.35
C MET A 998 -12.84 -54.80 4.10
N LEU A 999 -11.83 -55.24 4.85
CA LEU A 999 -11.86 -56.19 5.97
C LEU A 999 -10.51 -56.04 6.70
N CYS A 1000 -10.34 -56.36 7.98
CA CYS A 1000 -11.20 -56.28 9.18
C CYS A 1000 -10.29 -56.57 10.40
N ASP A 1001 -10.85 -56.58 11.62
CA ASP A 1001 -10.33 -57.31 12.79
C ASP A 1001 -9.02 -56.75 13.41
N LYS A 1002 -8.78 -56.65 14.73
CA LYS A 1002 -9.33 -57.17 16.03
C LYS A 1002 -8.92 -56.13 17.12
N GLU A 1003 -9.29 -56.10 18.40
CA GLU A 1003 -10.16 -56.82 19.37
C GLU A 1003 -10.32 -55.86 20.61
N GLU A 1004 -11.19 -55.99 21.62
CA GLU A 1004 -12.29 -56.92 21.98
C GLU A 1004 -13.31 -56.11 22.87
N ALA A 1005 -14.21 -56.76 23.61
CA ALA A 1005 -15.00 -56.20 24.73
C ALA A 1005 -15.18 -57.24 25.85
N PRO A 1006 -15.44 -56.81 27.10
CA PRO A 1006 -16.65 -57.33 27.79
C PRO A 1006 -17.29 -56.33 28.78
N ASP A 1007 -18.49 -56.52 29.34
CA ASP A 1007 -19.75 -57.22 28.94
C ASP A 1007 -20.85 -56.88 30.02
N CYS A 1008 -22.03 -57.55 29.98
CA CYS A 1008 -23.16 -57.55 30.93
C CYS A 1008 -24.14 -56.35 30.79
N LEU A 1009 -25.39 -56.45 30.29
CA LEU A 1009 -26.50 -57.44 30.29
C LEU A 1009 -27.38 -57.46 31.56
N ARG A 1010 -28.62 -56.91 31.50
CA ARG A 1010 -29.90 -57.67 31.51
C ARG A 1010 -31.22 -56.85 31.70
N HIS A 1011 -32.27 -57.34 31.03
CA HIS A 1011 -33.73 -57.37 31.32
C HIS A 1011 -34.56 -56.13 31.74
N ASP A 1012 -35.48 -55.78 30.83
CA ASP A 1012 -36.96 -55.86 30.93
C ASP A 1012 -37.78 -55.18 32.06
N SER A 1013 -38.69 -54.29 31.62
CA SER A 1013 -40.08 -54.05 32.11
C SER A 1013 -40.31 -53.51 33.54
N GLU A 1014 -41.33 -52.68 33.83
CA GLU A 1014 -42.65 -52.50 33.20
C GLU A 1014 -43.08 -51.03 32.91
N SER A 1015 -44.18 -50.90 32.18
CA SER A 1015 -44.94 -49.70 31.77
C SER A 1015 -45.56 -48.89 32.93
N ILE A 1016 -45.95 -47.61 32.73
CA ILE A 1016 -47.28 -47.09 32.32
C ILE A 1016 -47.10 -45.55 32.11
N SER A 1017 -47.77 -44.79 31.22
CA SER A 1017 -48.93 -45.01 30.33
C SER A 1017 -48.72 -44.44 28.91
N GLU A 1018 -49.60 -44.80 27.98
CA GLU A 1018 -49.63 -44.29 26.59
C GLU A 1018 -50.27 -42.88 26.52
N THR A 1019 -49.88 -42.00 25.59
CA THR A 1019 -50.45 -42.02 24.23
C THR A 1019 -49.51 -41.41 23.19
N SER A 1020 -49.44 -42.02 22.00
CA SER A 1020 -48.44 -41.68 20.99
C SER A 1020 -48.83 -40.54 20.05
N MET A 1021 -47.87 -39.66 19.75
CA MET A 1021 -47.79 -38.99 18.44
C MET A 1021 -46.48 -39.38 17.76
N LYS A 1022 -46.58 -39.89 16.53
CA LYS A 1022 -45.42 -40.31 15.74
C LYS A 1022 -44.62 -39.09 15.31
N GLN A 1023 -43.34 -39.06 15.64
CA GLN A 1023 -42.42 -38.00 15.24
C GLN A 1023 -41.57 -38.47 14.05
N ASP A 1024 -41.98 -38.07 12.84
CA ASP A 1024 -41.29 -38.48 11.61
C ASP A 1024 -39.83 -38.01 11.59
N CYS A 1025 -38.92 -38.94 11.28
CA CYS A 1025 -37.49 -38.65 11.21
C CYS A 1025 -37.18 -37.76 9.99
N VAL A 1026 -36.68 -36.55 10.26
CA VAL A 1026 -36.27 -35.59 9.24
C VAL A 1026 -35.11 -36.17 8.42
N SER A 1027 -35.25 -36.12 7.09
CA SER A 1027 -34.16 -36.44 6.16
C SER A 1027 -34.00 -35.31 5.14
N ALA A 1028 -32.80 -35.17 4.58
CA ALA A 1028 -32.45 -34.07 3.66
C ALA A 1028 -33.33 -34.01 2.40
N LYS A 1029 -34.01 -35.11 2.02
CA LYS A 1029 -34.93 -35.17 0.87
C LYS A 1029 -36.35 -34.67 1.18
N ASN A 1030 -36.71 -34.58 2.47
CA ASN A 1030 -38.10 -34.32 2.90
C ASN A 1030 -38.31 -32.92 3.48
N LEU A 1031 -37.23 -32.21 3.84
CA LEU A 1031 -37.32 -30.86 4.41
C LEU A 1031 -37.72 -29.83 3.34
N LYS A 1032 -38.77 -29.06 3.59
CA LYS A 1032 -39.29 -28.02 2.68
C LYS A 1032 -39.37 -26.67 3.39
N LEU A 1033 -39.47 -25.60 2.62
CA LEU A 1033 -39.78 -24.28 3.17
C LEU A 1033 -41.09 -24.34 3.96
N GLY A 1034 -41.07 -23.83 5.18
CA GLY A 1034 -42.20 -23.86 6.11
C GLY A 1034 -42.30 -25.11 7.00
N THR A 1035 -41.51 -26.18 6.77
CA THR A 1035 -41.50 -27.34 7.68
C THR A 1035 -41.04 -26.90 9.08
N LYS A 1036 -41.89 -27.10 10.10
CA LYS A 1036 -41.55 -26.95 11.52
C LYS A 1036 -40.91 -28.26 12.02
N VAL A 1037 -39.80 -28.16 12.75
CA VAL A 1037 -39.08 -29.29 13.38
C VAL A 1037 -38.59 -28.89 14.78
N THR A 1038 -38.45 -29.86 15.67
CA THR A 1038 -37.71 -29.66 16.93
C THR A 1038 -36.25 -29.99 16.67
N ALA A 1039 -35.36 -29.02 16.86
CA ALA A 1039 -33.93 -29.15 16.57
C ALA A 1039 -33.09 -29.01 17.85
N LYS A 1040 -31.93 -29.67 17.92
CA LYS A 1040 -31.01 -29.55 19.06
C LYS A 1040 -29.88 -28.56 18.75
N VAL A 1041 -29.53 -27.67 19.67
CA VAL A 1041 -28.35 -26.80 19.50
C VAL A 1041 -27.08 -27.67 19.52
N TYR A 1042 -26.34 -27.66 18.41
CA TYR A 1042 -25.13 -28.46 18.21
C TYR A 1042 -23.84 -27.63 18.34
N GLN A 1043 -23.88 -26.37 17.91
CA GLN A 1043 -22.76 -25.44 18.09
C GLN A 1043 -23.26 -24.00 18.11
N ILE A 1044 -22.86 -23.23 19.12
CA ILE A 1044 -23.09 -21.78 19.18
C ILE A 1044 -21.98 -21.09 18.38
N ARG A 1045 -22.31 -20.02 17.64
CA ARG A 1045 -21.36 -19.18 16.89
C ARG A 1045 -21.70 -17.71 17.12
N ALA A 1046 -20.72 -16.83 16.90
CA ALA A 1046 -20.85 -15.38 17.17
C ALA A 1046 -22.02 -14.67 16.48
N LEU A 1047 -22.59 -15.24 15.40
CA LEU A 1047 -23.71 -14.68 14.62
C LEU A 1047 -24.91 -15.64 14.49
N GLY A 1048 -24.97 -16.73 15.27
CA GLY A 1048 -26.09 -17.67 15.21
C GLY A 1048 -25.79 -19.08 15.75
N LEU A 1049 -26.73 -20.00 15.57
CA LEU A 1049 -26.65 -21.38 16.04
C LEU A 1049 -26.55 -22.36 14.87
N VAL A 1050 -25.70 -23.38 15.01
CA VAL A 1050 -25.76 -24.61 14.21
C VAL A 1050 -26.67 -25.59 14.95
N LEU A 1051 -27.68 -26.09 14.24
CA LEU A 1051 -28.72 -26.94 14.78
C LEU A 1051 -28.63 -28.35 14.20
N ASP A 1052 -28.83 -29.37 15.03
CA ASP A 1052 -29.14 -30.74 14.62
C ASP A 1052 -30.64 -30.83 14.32
N LEU A 1053 -31.00 -31.17 13.08
CA LEU A 1053 -32.41 -31.39 12.70
C LEU A 1053 -32.81 -32.88 12.79
N GLY A 1054 -31.90 -33.76 13.21
CA GLY A 1054 -32.03 -35.20 13.09
C GLY A 1054 -31.56 -35.74 11.73
N GLY A 1055 -31.42 -37.05 11.62
CA GLY A 1055 -31.08 -37.74 10.36
C GLY A 1055 -29.73 -37.34 9.75
N GLY A 1056 -28.81 -36.77 10.53
CA GLY A 1056 -27.53 -36.20 10.06
C GLY A 1056 -27.64 -34.82 9.39
N VAL A 1057 -28.82 -34.20 9.38
CA VAL A 1057 -29.05 -32.90 8.73
C VAL A 1057 -28.71 -31.76 9.68
N ARG A 1058 -27.82 -30.86 9.26
CA ARG A 1058 -27.49 -29.62 9.97
C ARG A 1058 -28.29 -28.44 9.40
N GLY A 1059 -28.87 -27.64 10.28
CA GLY A 1059 -29.46 -26.34 9.94
C GLY A 1059 -28.70 -25.17 10.57
N MET A 1060 -28.98 -23.95 10.12
CA MET A 1060 -28.43 -22.72 10.70
C MET A 1060 -29.55 -21.76 11.10
N TYR A 1061 -29.58 -21.33 12.37
CA TYR A 1061 -30.34 -20.17 12.82
C TYR A 1061 -29.41 -18.96 12.92
N ARG A 1062 -29.88 -17.76 12.56
CA ARG A 1062 -29.14 -16.50 12.69
C ARG A 1062 -29.85 -15.64 13.73
N PHE A 1063 -29.10 -14.95 14.59
CA PHE A 1063 -29.70 -14.00 15.53
C PHE A 1063 -30.27 -12.78 14.79
N GLU A 1064 -31.49 -12.37 15.13
CA GLU A 1064 -32.17 -11.23 14.53
C GLU A 1064 -32.24 -10.07 15.54
N GLY A 1065 -31.50 -8.99 15.24
CA GLY A 1065 -31.44 -7.79 16.09
C GLY A 1065 -30.73 -7.99 17.43
N ASN A 1066 -30.99 -7.08 18.38
CA ASN A 1066 -30.40 -7.09 19.74
C ASN A 1066 -30.99 -8.20 20.66
N GLY A 1067 -31.84 -9.08 20.15
CA GLY A 1067 -32.48 -10.16 20.89
C GLY A 1067 -31.54 -11.32 21.25
N LYS A 1068 -30.56 -11.10 22.12
CA LYS A 1068 -29.79 -12.19 22.75
C LYS A 1068 -30.68 -12.92 23.77
N ARG A 1069 -31.29 -14.03 23.35
CA ARG A 1069 -31.60 -15.13 24.29
C ARG A 1069 -30.29 -15.90 24.52
N GLU A 1070 -30.01 -16.30 25.75
CA GLU A 1070 -28.91 -17.23 26.02
C GLU A 1070 -29.34 -18.64 25.59
N PHE A 1071 -28.40 -19.40 25.02
CA PHE A 1071 -28.61 -20.75 24.50
C PHE A 1071 -27.39 -21.60 24.87
N GLU A 1072 -27.60 -22.85 25.27
CA GLU A 1072 -26.54 -23.81 25.56
C GLU A 1072 -26.43 -24.90 24.47
N VAL A 1073 -25.28 -25.58 24.41
CA VAL A 1073 -25.05 -26.72 23.49
C VAL A 1073 -25.75 -27.96 24.05
N GLY A 1074 -27.08 -27.97 23.90
CA GLY A 1074 -27.97 -28.95 24.51
C GLY A 1074 -29.44 -28.70 24.18
N ASP A 1075 -29.80 -27.43 24.04
CA ASP A 1075 -31.19 -26.97 23.99
C ASP A 1075 -31.99 -27.55 22.82
N LYS A 1076 -33.28 -27.81 23.08
CA LYS A 1076 -34.25 -28.21 22.07
C LYS A 1076 -35.09 -26.99 21.67
N LEU A 1077 -34.92 -26.52 20.44
CA LEU A 1077 -35.62 -25.36 19.90
C LEU A 1077 -36.66 -25.78 18.87
N ARG A 1078 -37.87 -25.21 18.94
CA ARG A 1078 -38.84 -25.29 17.84
C ARG A 1078 -38.45 -24.30 16.76
N VAL A 1079 -38.23 -24.82 15.56
CA VAL A 1079 -37.70 -24.03 14.43
C VAL A 1079 -38.41 -24.37 13.13
N LYS A 1080 -38.47 -23.40 12.22
CA LYS A 1080 -39.11 -23.50 10.91
C LYS A 1080 -38.07 -23.29 9.82
N CYS A 1081 -38.05 -24.15 8.80
CA CYS A 1081 -37.17 -23.93 7.64
C CYS A 1081 -37.64 -22.68 6.88
N ALA A 1082 -36.89 -21.59 6.96
CA ALA A 1082 -37.24 -20.28 6.42
C ALA A 1082 -36.69 -20.07 5.01
N SER A 1083 -35.46 -20.52 4.74
CA SER A 1083 -34.84 -20.52 3.41
C SER A 1083 -33.78 -21.62 3.30
N PHE A 1084 -33.13 -21.73 2.14
CA PHE A 1084 -31.91 -22.54 1.97
C PHE A 1084 -30.77 -21.62 1.52
N SER A 1085 -29.57 -21.87 2.03
CA SER A 1085 -28.35 -21.21 1.54
C SER A 1085 -27.98 -21.67 0.12
N SER A 1086 -27.09 -20.93 -0.54
CA SER A 1086 -26.53 -21.30 -1.85
C SER A 1086 -25.74 -22.62 -1.87
N LYS A 1087 -25.48 -23.23 -0.71
CA LYS A 1087 -24.88 -24.56 -0.55
C LYS A 1087 -25.89 -25.64 -0.14
N GLY A 1088 -27.20 -25.37 -0.23
CA GLY A 1088 -28.27 -26.31 0.12
C GLY A 1088 -28.47 -26.53 1.62
N ILE A 1089 -27.72 -25.85 2.50
CA ILE A 1089 -27.90 -25.94 3.96
C ILE A 1089 -29.18 -25.16 4.34
N PRO A 1090 -30.14 -25.77 5.06
CA PRO A 1090 -31.36 -25.08 5.50
C PRO A 1090 -31.07 -23.98 6.51
N VAL A 1091 -31.69 -22.83 6.30
CA VAL A 1091 -31.71 -21.69 7.22
C VAL A 1091 -33.03 -21.72 7.97
N MET A 1092 -32.94 -21.69 9.28
CA MET A 1092 -34.05 -21.85 10.20
C MET A 1092 -34.41 -20.49 10.80
N SER A 1093 -35.71 -20.24 11.05
CA SER A 1093 -36.16 -19.26 12.04
C SER A 1093 -36.57 -20.01 13.31
N LEU A 1094 -36.62 -19.31 14.45
CA LEU A 1094 -37.43 -19.78 15.57
C LEU A 1094 -38.90 -19.85 15.14
N VAL A 1095 -39.66 -20.69 15.85
CA VAL A 1095 -41.11 -20.58 15.96
C VAL A 1095 -41.33 -20.02 17.34
N ASP A 1096 -41.93 -18.84 17.46
CA ASP A 1096 -42.44 -18.40 18.75
C ASP A 1096 -43.57 -19.35 19.17
N ASP A 1097 -43.48 -19.87 20.39
CA ASP A 1097 -44.57 -20.57 21.05
C ASP A 1097 -45.49 -19.50 21.68
N GLU A 1098 -46.80 -19.63 21.48
CA GLU A 1098 -47.86 -18.72 22.00
C GLU A 1098 -48.16 -18.99 23.49
#